data_AF-A0A2E5IYT7-F1
#
_entry.id   AF-A0A2E5IYT7-F1
#
_cell.length_a   1.000
_cell.length_b   1.000
_cell.length_c   1.000
_cell.angle_alpha   90.00
_cell.angle_beta   90.00
_cell.angle_gamma   90.00
#
_symmetry.space_group_name_H-M   'P 1'
#
loop_
_entity.id
_entity.type
_entity.pdbx_description
1 polymer ?
#
loop_
_entity_poly.entity_id
_entity_poly.type
_entity_poly.pdbx_seq_one_letter_code
_entity_poly.pdbx_strand_id
1 'polypeptide(L)'
;MSVPTDPPDAPDPADPWLVPAVDSNSFPDWDLGYNALCAYVVKHDHAQPPINYSTGDGFGLGRWVLFQRHEHERGHQPQNRIERLDAILGWTWDPVQSEWERGFEALKTLFEEIGTALTVPLDHVTKWGHPLGEWSARQEKLAETGKLSADRRKRLESIGVDWQWNSVQPARLDEGIDLRPNPKALDMFFDETRRQQQHLRPFFNFVAKIAALYPADSVLDPYCGGPTLLEAVAEEVQATTVHGNADVGSFHKIGDRISIFGPMQGIDPEPPKYGLGERGQYDLIVSHMSSYVAGTEPHNALPNQGASLSQQMRYALNESTFRPMRWALSRLDTHGAAILVLPEHIIQALGAEKELYETEIGRRGLRIRAVIHTGNIVGKTWRKDKTDFVTVLEPGSQEDVFIGQYTDDVEQQNTLFANLEKHQEGEGANLGRLTPLTEFYGYEQFVASEQLKRYEKTIEWISYSVDDLFIFPETVGSGYGSQAPVPEISETPTDGTNVLTSIPDDVDIKVVGTFPEVARELKDDLKIRPTDVFIDSGGHLAQNIEEMPLDDFVWQLRLNPKVTFPKFFVEWAKNSRIGDLTLDIARGYAGFDTEALRDVPIYLPALDEQRRILEIKTRLGEVQAEVEQAEAALWSGSEQANAIHDVAARYARPAKPEQKREDWIESLPYPLASTLSLAIRRATSNREWNDYLFRFFETLAGFLAIVHLSAFRSSSEAWARYGPDLEKALQRYAFEDAPSFGVWKAITEFLSTRFRKSPEDLTENENDLRSTIYHTQEETVLTMLTDSRIRSVLDTVVPLRNKYPAHGGLIDDSQERLLREELDSQLEIVRTVFGTTWEKYELILAGSSDFINGVRYYDVERIVGDNRTFEKARRVINEDLQRDSLFLYDPIAQTALELLPLIRIGPAPQSQVVACYLYNGREGAARRFKSNEFPQEGNISELFPTVDHTFEHLFEFEEEPEG
;
A
#
# COMPACT_ATOMS: atom_id res chain seq x y z
N MET A 1 -79.63 28.43 41.85
CA MET A 1 -78.43 29.27 42.10
C MET A 1 -77.65 28.64 43.24
N SER A 2 -76.58 27.91 42.91
CA SER A 2 -75.49 27.57 43.83
C SER A 2 -74.30 27.17 42.96
N VAL A 3 -73.19 27.91 43.07
CA VAL A 3 -71.87 27.52 42.57
C VAL A 3 -71.19 26.71 43.68
N PRO A 4 -70.39 25.70 43.33
CA PRO A 4 -69.00 25.61 43.81
C PRO A 4 -68.07 25.47 42.59
N THR A 5 -67.16 26.41 42.27
CA THR A 5 -65.87 26.74 42.93
C THR A 5 -65.01 25.52 43.21
N ASP A 6 -64.27 25.10 42.19
CA ASP A 6 -62.83 24.80 42.27
C ASP A 6 -62.19 25.09 40.89
N PRO A 7 -61.10 25.88 40.80
CA PRO A 7 -60.29 25.95 39.59
C PRO A 7 -59.36 24.72 39.52
N PRO A 8 -59.05 24.17 38.33
CA PRO A 8 -57.88 23.32 38.17
C PRO A 8 -56.61 24.16 38.36
N ASP A 9 -55.66 23.56 39.07
CA ASP A 9 -54.38 24.05 39.59
C ASP A 9 -53.67 25.18 38.82
N ALA A 10 -53.09 26.12 39.60
CA ALA A 10 -52.14 27.09 39.07
C ALA A 10 -50.89 26.38 38.52
N PRO A 11 -50.31 26.83 37.38
CA PRO A 11 -49.10 26.22 36.82
C PRO A 11 -47.90 26.33 37.78
N ASP A 12 -47.02 25.33 37.74
CA ASP A 12 -45.77 25.22 38.53
C ASP A 12 -44.93 26.51 38.36
N PRO A 13 -44.63 27.27 39.43
CA PRO A 13 -43.85 28.51 39.34
C PRO A 13 -42.35 28.27 39.01
N ALA A 14 -41.92 27.02 38.82
CA ALA A 14 -40.58 26.65 38.39
C ALA A 14 -40.47 26.32 36.89
N ASP A 15 -41.49 26.60 36.06
CA ASP A 15 -41.37 26.50 34.60
C ASP A 15 -40.56 27.71 34.05
N PRO A 16 -39.36 27.50 33.48
CA PRO A 16 -38.59 28.59 32.85
C PRO A 16 -39.27 29.16 31.58
N TRP A 17 -40.43 28.63 31.18
CA TRP A 17 -41.20 29.04 30.01
C TRP A 17 -42.51 29.77 30.30
N LEU A 18 -42.71 30.27 31.53
CA LEU A 18 -43.80 31.21 31.82
C LEU A 18 -43.48 32.60 31.25
N VAL A 19 -43.92 32.88 30.02
CA VAL A 19 -43.66 34.13 29.28
C VAL A 19 -44.87 35.08 29.37
N PRO A 20 -44.68 36.41 29.55
CA PRO A 20 -45.78 37.38 29.57
C PRO A 20 -46.54 37.36 28.24
N ALA A 21 -47.84 37.68 28.28
CA ALA A 21 -48.67 37.83 27.08
C ALA A 21 -47.97 38.70 26.02
N VAL A 22 -47.48 38.07 24.95
CA VAL A 22 -46.85 38.75 23.82
C VAL A 22 -47.97 39.29 22.93
N ASP A 23 -47.94 40.60 22.69
CA ASP A 23 -48.90 41.30 21.86
C ASP A 23 -48.92 40.71 20.44
N SER A 24 -50.11 40.38 19.94
CA SER A 24 -50.35 39.59 18.72
C SER A 24 -49.95 40.29 17.41
N ASN A 25 -49.20 41.39 17.50
CA ASN A 25 -48.88 42.30 16.40
C ASN A 25 -47.37 42.43 16.11
N SER A 26 -46.52 41.56 16.66
CA SER A 26 -45.06 41.72 16.65
C SER A 26 -44.27 40.93 15.58
N PHE A 27 -44.90 40.07 14.78
CA PHE A 27 -44.24 39.40 13.65
C PHE A 27 -45.05 39.55 12.35
N PRO A 28 -44.96 40.71 11.66
CA PRO A 28 -45.77 41.00 10.49
C PRO A 28 -45.40 40.20 9.22
N ASP A 29 -44.31 39.41 9.22
CA ASP A 29 -43.84 38.71 8.03
C ASP A 29 -43.54 37.22 8.29
N TRP A 30 -44.47 36.35 7.89
CA TRP A 30 -44.37 34.89 8.04
C TRP A 30 -43.40 34.27 7.03
N ASP A 31 -43.32 34.82 5.81
CA ASP A 31 -42.42 34.31 4.77
C ASP A 31 -40.95 34.57 5.14
N LEU A 32 -40.65 35.70 5.79
CA LEU A 32 -39.32 35.98 6.34
C LEU A 32 -38.89 34.93 7.36
N GLY A 33 -39.77 34.60 8.33
CA GLY A 33 -39.47 33.59 9.34
C GLY A 33 -39.34 32.18 8.78
N TYR A 34 -40.18 31.82 7.79
CA TYR A 34 -40.10 30.55 7.09
C TYR A 34 -38.77 30.39 6.32
N ASN A 35 -38.34 31.42 5.60
CA ASN A 35 -37.07 31.40 4.86
C ASN A 35 -35.86 31.37 5.80
N ALA A 36 -35.92 32.11 6.90
CA ALA A 36 -34.88 32.08 7.94
C ALA A 36 -34.77 30.71 8.59
N LEU A 37 -35.89 29.99 8.81
CA LEU A 37 -35.88 28.63 9.31
C LEU A 37 -35.29 27.64 8.30
N CYS A 38 -35.64 27.74 7.01
CA CYS A 38 -35.04 26.90 5.97
C CYS A 38 -33.51 27.10 5.90
N ALA A 39 -33.04 28.34 5.95
CA ALA A 39 -31.61 28.65 5.96
C ALA A 39 -30.90 28.14 7.23
N TYR A 40 -31.58 28.18 8.38
CA TYR A 40 -31.07 27.61 9.62
C TYR A 40 -30.91 26.09 9.52
N VAL A 41 -31.90 25.38 8.96
CA VAL A 41 -31.85 23.92 8.76
C VAL A 41 -30.72 23.54 7.81
N VAL A 42 -30.50 24.27 6.71
CA VAL A 42 -29.36 24.01 5.79
C VAL A 42 -28.01 24.14 6.50
N LYS A 43 -27.90 25.06 7.46
CA LYS A 43 -26.64 25.33 8.16
C LYS A 43 -26.39 24.41 9.36
N HIS A 44 -27.44 24.00 10.04
CA HIS A 44 -27.36 23.31 11.34
C HIS A 44 -27.93 21.89 11.30
N ASP A 45 -28.53 21.47 10.19
CA ASP A 45 -29.13 20.14 9.97
C ASP A 45 -30.27 19.79 10.95
N HIS A 46 -30.88 20.80 11.60
CA HIS A 46 -32.06 20.65 12.44
C HIS A 46 -32.92 21.93 12.47
N ALA A 47 -34.22 21.80 12.76
CA ALA A 47 -35.18 22.92 12.82
C ALA A 47 -35.46 23.40 14.26
N GLN A 48 -34.42 23.44 15.10
CA GLN A 48 -34.52 23.80 16.52
C GLN A 48 -33.58 24.95 16.93
N PRO A 49 -33.79 26.17 16.40
CA PRO A 49 -33.02 27.32 16.83
C PRO A 49 -33.25 27.61 18.32
N PRO A 50 -32.19 27.92 19.11
CA PRO A 50 -32.33 28.38 20.49
C PRO A 50 -33.32 29.55 20.58
N ILE A 51 -34.09 29.68 21.67
CA ILE A 51 -35.13 30.73 21.77
C ILE A 51 -34.59 32.16 21.54
N ASN A 52 -33.34 32.42 21.94
CA ASN A 52 -32.68 33.71 21.79
C ASN A 52 -31.91 33.86 20.46
N TYR A 53 -32.03 32.89 19.54
CA TYR A 53 -31.37 32.93 18.25
C TYR A 53 -32.00 33.99 17.35
N SER A 54 -31.15 34.89 16.86
CA SER A 54 -31.49 35.87 15.84
C SER A 54 -30.60 35.67 14.62
N THR A 55 -31.15 35.87 13.42
CA THR A 55 -30.38 35.92 12.18
C THR A 55 -29.48 37.16 12.14
N GLY A 56 -28.50 37.18 11.21
CA GLY A 56 -27.50 38.25 11.12
C GLY A 56 -28.08 39.65 10.83
N ASP A 57 -29.30 39.73 10.32
CA ASP A 57 -30.09 40.95 10.09
C ASP A 57 -31.02 41.30 11.28
N GLY A 58 -30.93 40.57 12.39
CA GLY A 58 -31.62 40.87 13.65
C GLY A 58 -33.00 40.24 13.81
N PHE A 59 -33.45 39.38 12.88
CA PHE A 59 -34.75 38.71 13.00
C PHE A 59 -34.68 37.57 14.04
N GLY A 60 -35.53 37.66 15.08
CA GLY A 60 -35.58 36.72 16.20
C GLY A 60 -36.20 35.37 15.86
N LEU A 61 -35.52 34.57 15.04
CA LEU A 61 -35.99 33.28 14.52
C LEU A 61 -36.36 32.29 15.63
N GLY A 62 -35.63 32.24 16.73
CA GLY A 62 -35.94 31.35 17.87
C GLY A 62 -37.31 31.61 18.49
N ARG A 63 -37.67 32.89 18.66
CA ARG A 63 -38.99 33.31 19.17
C ARG A 63 -40.09 33.09 18.14
N TRP A 64 -39.79 33.32 16.87
CA TRP A 64 -40.74 33.09 15.79
C TRP A 64 -41.13 31.60 15.68
N VAL A 65 -40.17 30.68 15.74
CA VAL A 65 -40.40 29.23 15.74
C VAL A 65 -41.27 28.80 16.93
N LEU A 66 -40.97 29.31 18.13
CA LEU A 66 -41.78 29.06 19.32
C LEU A 66 -43.23 29.54 19.13
N PHE A 67 -43.41 30.74 18.58
CA PHE A 67 -44.73 31.30 18.29
C PHE A 67 -45.52 30.43 17.30
N GLN A 68 -44.89 29.92 16.23
CA GLN A 68 -45.57 29.01 15.29
C GLN A 68 -46.07 27.73 15.98
N ARG A 69 -45.26 27.14 16.87
CA ARG A 69 -45.65 25.94 17.63
C ARG A 69 -46.82 26.22 18.57
N HIS A 70 -46.82 27.37 19.24
CA HIS A 70 -47.90 27.79 20.13
C HIS A 70 -49.22 28.08 19.40
N GLU A 71 -49.16 28.72 18.23
CA GLU A 71 -50.37 28.98 17.41
C GLU A 71 -50.96 27.68 16.85
N HIS A 72 -50.11 26.69 16.55
CA HIS A 72 -50.57 25.35 16.15
C HIS A 72 -51.25 24.60 17.31
N GLU A 73 -50.67 24.63 18.50
CA GLU A 73 -51.26 24.02 19.71
C GLU A 73 -52.65 24.60 20.03
N ARG A 74 -52.85 25.90 19.77
CA ARG A 74 -54.14 26.60 19.97
C ARG A 74 -55.13 26.42 18.82
N GLY A 75 -54.75 25.71 17.76
CA GLY A 75 -55.58 25.50 16.57
C GLY A 75 -55.77 26.76 15.72
N HIS A 76 -54.93 27.79 15.90
CA HIS A 76 -55.00 29.06 15.18
C HIS A 76 -54.05 29.13 13.98
N GLN A 77 -53.24 28.10 13.76
CA GLN A 77 -52.32 28.03 12.63
C GLN A 77 -53.06 27.75 11.31
N PRO A 78 -52.95 28.63 10.29
CA PRO A 78 -53.54 28.39 8.98
C PRO A 78 -53.00 27.12 8.31
N GLN A 79 -53.90 26.35 7.67
CA GLN A 79 -53.56 25.07 7.04
C GLN A 79 -52.38 25.14 6.06
N ASN A 80 -52.29 26.20 5.24
CA ASN A 80 -51.19 26.39 4.30
C ASN A 80 -49.82 26.62 4.99
N ARG A 81 -49.81 27.10 6.23
CA ARG A 81 -48.60 27.30 7.03
C ARG A 81 -48.20 26.01 7.74
N ILE A 82 -49.18 25.20 8.14
CA ILE A 82 -48.95 23.86 8.68
C ILE A 82 -48.24 23.01 7.62
N GLU A 83 -48.83 22.90 6.42
CA GLU A 83 -48.27 22.11 5.31
C GLU A 83 -46.85 22.55 4.92
N ARG A 84 -46.57 23.86 4.92
CA ARG A 84 -45.23 24.38 4.61
C ARG A 84 -44.22 24.03 5.70
N LEU A 85 -44.59 24.14 6.97
CA LEU A 85 -43.69 23.81 8.09
C LEU A 85 -43.47 22.30 8.21
N ASP A 86 -44.49 21.49 7.96
CA ASP A 86 -44.40 20.02 7.90
C ASP A 86 -43.44 19.53 6.80
N ALA A 87 -43.29 20.29 5.72
CA ALA A 87 -42.38 19.97 4.63
C ALA A 87 -40.89 20.25 4.95
N ILE A 88 -40.58 20.91 6.08
CA ILE A 88 -39.19 21.19 6.48
C ILE A 88 -38.60 19.96 7.16
N LEU A 89 -37.48 19.46 6.62
CA LEU A 89 -36.75 18.33 7.20
C LEU A 89 -36.28 18.66 8.63
N GLY A 90 -36.60 17.77 9.59
CA GLY A 90 -36.27 17.97 11.01
C GLY A 90 -37.21 18.93 11.77
N TRP A 91 -38.31 19.40 11.15
CA TRP A 91 -39.37 20.13 11.85
C TRP A 91 -40.21 19.18 12.70
N THR A 92 -40.53 19.64 13.91
CA THR A 92 -41.49 19.00 14.80
C THR A 92 -42.30 20.08 15.52
N TRP A 93 -43.61 19.83 15.62
CA TRP A 93 -44.53 20.66 16.39
C TRP A 93 -44.34 20.48 17.90
N ASP A 94 -43.84 19.32 18.33
CA ASP A 94 -43.51 19.03 19.72
C ASP A 94 -42.05 18.52 19.85
N PRO A 95 -41.07 19.43 19.99
CA PRO A 95 -39.67 19.09 20.17
C PRO A 95 -39.41 18.32 21.46
N VAL A 96 -40.18 18.59 22.52
CA VAL A 96 -40.00 17.95 23.83
C VAL A 96 -40.40 16.50 23.76
N GLN A 97 -41.50 16.19 23.08
CA GLN A 97 -41.91 14.81 22.83
C GLN A 97 -40.98 14.11 21.83
N SER A 98 -40.54 14.78 20.78
CA SER A 98 -39.61 14.21 19.79
C SER A 98 -38.20 13.91 20.35
N GLU A 99 -37.67 14.77 21.22
CA GLU A 99 -36.43 14.48 21.98
C GLU A 99 -36.61 13.31 22.94
N TRP A 100 -37.76 13.25 23.62
CA TRP A 100 -38.06 12.13 24.53
C TRP A 100 -38.23 10.80 23.76
N GLU A 101 -38.86 10.81 22.59
CA GLU A 101 -38.99 9.63 21.73
C GLU A 101 -37.65 9.17 21.16
N ARG A 102 -36.76 10.10 20.79
CA ARG A 102 -35.40 9.76 20.36
C ARG A 102 -34.58 9.14 21.48
N GLY A 103 -34.61 9.72 22.68
CA GLY A 103 -33.94 9.13 23.84
C GLY A 103 -34.53 7.78 24.25
N PHE A 104 -35.85 7.63 24.17
CA PHE A 104 -36.54 6.36 24.45
C PHE A 104 -36.19 5.27 23.44
N GLU A 105 -36.21 5.58 22.13
CA GLU A 105 -35.88 4.60 21.09
C GLU A 105 -34.39 4.25 21.09
N ALA A 106 -33.52 5.23 21.38
CA ALA A 106 -32.10 4.99 21.59
C ALA A 106 -31.84 4.06 22.80
N LEU A 107 -32.51 4.30 23.93
CA LEU A 107 -32.41 3.44 25.11
C LEU A 107 -32.96 2.03 24.84
N LYS A 108 -34.09 1.94 24.14
CA LYS A 108 -34.70 0.67 23.73
C LYS A 108 -33.78 -0.11 22.78
N THR A 109 -33.21 0.56 21.78
CA THR A 109 -32.23 -0.04 20.86
C THR A 109 -31.01 -0.55 21.62
N LEU A 110 -30.49 0.24 22.57
CA LEU A 110 -29.38 -0.16 23.44
C LEU A 110 -29.73 -1.41 24.26
N PHE A 111 -30.95 -1.49 24.80
CA PHE A 111 -31.43 -2.65 25.57
C PHE A 111 -31.68 -3.88 24.69
N GLU A 112 -32.09 -3.69 23.43
CA GLU A 112 -32.23 -4.75 22.42
C GLU A 112 -30.86 -5.26 21.93
N GLU A 113 -29.86 -4.38 21.79
CA GLU A 113 -28.51 -4.68 21.30
C GLU A 113 -27.61 -5.33 22.39
N ILE A 114 -27.72 -4.90 23.66
CA ILE A 114 -26.77 -5.29 24.73
C ILE A 114 -27.42 -6.22 25.78
N GLY A 115 -28.75 -6.26 25.87
CA GLY A 115 -29.47 -6.84 27.01
C GLY A 115 -29.40 -5.94 28.26
N THR A 116 -30.29 -6.16 29.24
CA THR A 116 -30.53 -5.27 30.40
C THR A 116 -29.23 -4.77 31.04
N ALA A 117 -28.79 -3.57 30.66
CA ALA A 117 -27.64 -2.89 31.23
C ALA A 117 -28.07 -2.26 32.54
N LEU A 118 -27.37 -2.59 33.64
CA LEU A 118 -27.76 -2.07 34.96
C LEU A 118 -27.47 -0.58 35.13
N THR A 119 -26.75 0.11 34.22
CA THR A 119 -26.63 1.59 34.18
C THR A 119 -26.08 2.06 32.82
N VAL A 120 -26.57 3.18 32.27
CA VAL A 120 -25.96 3.86 31.10
C VAL A 120 -24.91 4.86 31.61
N PRO A 121 -23.62 4.79 31.19
CA PRO A 121 -22.60 5.76 31.60
C PRO A 121 -23.01 7.20 31.28
N LEU A 122 -22.70 8.15 32.17
CA LEU A 122 -23.16 9.54 32.05
C LEU A 122 -22.66 10.22 30.77
N ASP A 123 -21.46 9.86 30.32
CA ASP A 123 -20.78 10.35 29.12
C ASP A 123 -21.15 9.56 27.85
N HIS A 124 -22.06 8.57 27.95
CA HIS A 124 -22.45 7.77 26.81
C HIS A 124 -23.24 8.59 25.78
N VAL A 125 -22.68 8.67 24.57
CA VAL A 125 -23.28 9.29 23.39
C VAL A 125 -23.56 8.22 22.35
N THR A 126 -24.76 8.19 21.77
CA THR A 126 -25.10 7.20 20.73
C THR A 126 -24.30 7.45 19.45
N LYS A 127 -24.27 6.46 18.56
CA LYS A 127 -23.67 6.57 17.21
C LYS A 127 -24.17 7.77 16.38
N TRP A 128 -25.30 8.37 16.75
CA TRP A 128 -25.91 9.53 16.11
C TRP A 128 -25.72 10.84 16.90
N GLY A 129 -24.81 10.88 17.87
CA GLY A 129 -24.49 12.08 18.64
C GLY A 129 -25.47 12.42 19.76
N HIS A 130 -26.42 11.53 20.11
CA HIS A 130 -27.38 11.80 21.19
C HIS A 130 -26.77 11.49 22.56
N PRO A 131 -26.74 12.43 23.53
CA PRO A 131 -26.15 12.22 24.86
C PRO A 131 -27.08 11.39 25.75
N LEU A 132 -27.15 10.08 25.47
CA LEU A 132 -28.07 9.15 26.09
C LEU A 132 -27.79 8.96 27.60
N GLY A 133 -26.54 9.09 28.04
CA GLY A 133 -26.16 9.06 29.45
C GLY A 133 -26.84 10.15 30.28
N GLU A 134 -26.67 11.41 29.86
CA GLU A 134 -27.33 12.57 30.49
C GLU A 134 -28.86 12.49 30.40
N TRP A 135 -29.38 12.04 29.26
CA TRP A 135 -30.82 11.91 29.05
C TRP A 135 -31.45 10.89 30.01
N SER A 136 -30.80 9.73 30.20
CA SER A 136 -31.22 8.66 31.13
C SER A 136 -31.20 9.13 32.59
N ALA A 137 -30.11 9.76 33.03
CA ALA A 137 -29.99 10.33 34.38
C ALA A 137 -31.06 11.40 34.66
N ARG A 138 -31.46 12.15 33.63
CA ARG A 138 -32.57 13.12 33.74
C ARG A 138 -33.92 12.43 33.93
N GLN A 139 -34.19 11.30 33.26
CA GLN A 139 -35.44 10.56 33.44
C GLN A 139 -35.54 9.95 34.84
N GLU A 140 -34.43 9.43 35.37
CA GLU A 140 -34.31 8.90 36.72
C GLU A 140 -34.64 9.97 37.76
N LYS A 141 -33.98 11.13 37.69
CA LYS A 141 -34.25 12.27 38.58
C LYS A 141 -35.70 12.74 38.51
N LEU A 142 -36.33 12.71 37.34
CA LEU A 142 -37.75 13.04 37.18
C LEU A 142 -38.66 11.97 37.81
N ALA A 143 -38.28 10.69 37.76
CA ALA A 143 -39.02 9.62 38.40
C ALA A 143 -38.89 9.66 39.94
N GLU A 144 -37.69 9.95 40.46
CA GLU A 144 -37.44 10.13 41.90
C GLU A 144 -38.23 11.31 42.49
N THR A 145 -38.29 12.42 41.74
CA THR A 145 -39.01 13.63 42.16
C THR A 145 -40.52 13.58 41.88
N GLY A 146 -41.02 12.47 41.32
CA GLY A 146 -42.44 12.30 40.98
C GLY A 146 -42.93 13.18 39.83
N LYS A 147 -42.02 13.81 39.08
CA LYS A 147 -42.32 14.72 37.96
C LYS A 147 -42.35 14.02 36.58
N LEU A 148 -42.01 12.73 36.50
CA LEU A 148 -42.13 11.93 35.29
C LEU A 148 -43.60 11.52 35.07
N SER A 149 -44.15 11.77 33.87
CA SER A 149 -45.53 11.41 33.56
C SER A 149 -45.77 9.90 33.62
N ALA A 150 -46.98 9.49 34.02
CA ALA A 150 -47.34 8.07 34.17
C ALA A 150 -47.14 7.27 32.88
N ASP A 151 -47.43 7.85 31.72
CA ASP A 151 -47.23 7.19 30.41
C ASP A 151 -45.76 6.99 30.06
N ARG A 152 -44.91 7.99 30.33
CA ARG A 152 -43.45 7.89 30.11
C ARG A 152 -42.82 6.87 31.05
N ARG A 153 -43.25 6.86 32.32
CA ARG A 153 -42.85 5.87 33.31
C ARG A 153 -43.20 4.45 32.87
N LYS A 154 -44.45 4.23 32.46
CA LYS A 154 -44.93 2.92 31.98
C LYS A 154 -44.20 2.45 30.72
N ARG A 155 -43.85 3.37 29.81
CA ARG A 155 -43.05 3.05 28.61
C ARG A 155 -41.63 2.62 28.97
N LEU A 156 -40.96 3.32 29.89
CA LEU A 156 -39.62 2.95 30.36
C LEU A 156 -39.63 1.60 31.10
N GLU A 157 -40.63 1.37 31.95
CA GLU A 157 -40.83 0.08 32.62
C GLU A 157 -41.08 -1.07 31.60
N SER A 158 -41.76 -0.79 30.49
CA SER A 158 -42.06 -1.80 29.46
C SER A 158 -40.83 -2.31 28.68
N ILE A 159 -39.73 -1.54 28.67
CA ILE A 159 -38.45 -1.96 28.09
C ILE A 159 -37.49 -2.53 29.14
N GLY A 160 -37.92 -2.68 30.40
CA GLY A 160 -37.13 -3.32 31.46
C GLY A 160 -36.33 -2.37 32.35
N VAL A 161 -36.63 -1.06 32.35
CA VAL A 161 -36.05 -0.11 33.31
C VAL A 161 -36.61 -0.41 34.71
N ASP A 162 -35.72 -0.71 35.67
CA ASP A 162 -36.03 -0.80 37.10
C ASP A 162 -35.56 0.47 37.81
N TRP A 163 -36.39 1.02 38.70
CA TRP A 163 -36.16 2.29 39.39
C TRP A 163 -35.34 2.14 40.68
N GLN A 164 -34.65 1.00 40.88
CA GLN A 164 -33.72 0.75 41.99
C GLN A 164 -32.28 1.17 41.68
N TRP A 165 -32.09 2.17 40.82
CA TRP A 165 -30.80 2.80 40.63
C TRP A 165 -30.48 3.62 41.89
N ASN A 166 -29.49 3.14 42.66
CA ASN A 166 -28.83 3.73 43.84
C ASN A 166 -28.88 2.85 45.10
N SER A 167 -28.02 1.83 45.13
CA SER A 167 -27.26 1.46 46.35
C SER A 167 -26.11 0.49 46.06
N VAL A 168 -25.19 0.83 45.15
CA VAL A 168 -23.82 0.30 45.21
C VAL A 168 -22.85 1.47 45.03
N GLN A 169 -22.34 1.99 46.14
CA GLN A 169 -21.12 2.80 46.12
C GLN A 169 -19.92 1.92 45.79
N PRO A 170 -18.83 2.45 45.20
CA PRO A 170 -17.63 1.68 44.89
C PRO A 170 -16.89 1.35 46.18
N ALA A 171 -17.30 0.27 46.85
CA ALA A 171 -16.63 -0.25 48.04
C ALA A 171 -16.53 -1.78 47.92
N ARG A 172 -15.28 -2.23 47.70
CA ARG A 172 -14.78 -3.62 47.77
C ARG A 172 -15.26 -4.59 46.69
N LEU A 173 -14.39 -4.77 45.69
CA LEU A 173 -14.39 -5.84 44.69
C LEU A 173 -13.82 -7.18 45.21
N ASP A 174 -13.80 -7.41 46.53
CA ASP A 174 -13.12 -8.57 47.12
C ASP A 174 -14.05 -9.77 47.41
N GLU A 175 -15.37 -9.67 47.17
CA GLU A 175 -16.29 -10.79 47.38
C GLU A 175 -17.19 -11.02 46.16
N GLY A 176 -16.70 -11.87 45.24
CA GLY A 176 -17.47 -12.89 44.54
C GLY A 176 -18.88 -12.55 44.03
N ILE A 177 -19.08 -11.42 43.36
CA ILE A 177 -20.27 -11.21 42.52
C ILE A 177 -19.99 -11.86 41.17
N ASP A 178 -20.70 -12.96 40.89
CA ASP A 178 -20.67 -13.69 39.60
C ASP A 178 -21.34 -12.83 38.52
N LEU A 179 -20.59 -11.86 37.98
CA LEU A 179 -20.97 -11.04 36.83
C LEU A 179 -20.84 -11.89 35.56
N ARG A 180 -21.81 -12.76 35.28
CA ARG A 180 -21.88 -13.43 33.96
C ARG A 180 -22.53 -12.47 32.96
N PRO A 181 -21.84 -12.01 31.90
CA PRO A 181 -22.46 -11.45 30.71
C PRO A 181 -23.51 -12.41 30.18
N ASN A 182 -24.57 -11.84 29.61
CA ASN A 182 -25.56 -12.61 28.87
C ASN A 182 -24.86 -13.42 27.76
N PRO A 183 -25.03 -14.75 27.68
CA PRO A 183 -24.45 -15.57 26.62
C PRO A 183 -24.69 -15.02 25.21
N LYS A 184 -25.86 -14.40 24.97
CA LYS A 184 -26.18 -13.77 23.68
C LYS A 184 -25.31 -12.56 23.33
N ALA A 185 -24.92 -11.76 24.32
CA ALA A 185 -24.06 -10.59 24.09
C ALA A 185 -22.63 -11.02 23.76
N LEU A 186 -22.16 -12.14 24.35
CA LEU A 186 -20.90 -12.78 23.99
C LEU A 186 -20.96 -13.36 22.58
N ASP A 187 -22.04 -14.08 22.23
CA ASP A 187 -22.24 -14.60 20.87
C ASP A 187 -22.21 -13.47 19.83
N MET A 188 -22.88 -12.34 20.10
CA MET A 188 -22.87 -11.17 19.22
C MET A 188 -21.49 -10.51 19.10
N PHE A 189 -20.75 -10.37 20.20
CA PHE A 189 -19.37 -9.86 20.17
C PHE A 189 -18.47 -10.73 19.30
N PHE A 190 -18.49 -12.05 19.52
CA PHE A 190 -17.69 -12.98 18.74
C PHE A 190 -18.11 -13.05 17.27
N ASP A 191 -19.40 -12.96 16.96
CA ASP A 191 -19.88 -12.88 15.57
C ASP A 191 -19.41 -11.61 14.87
N GLU A 192 -19.44 -10.46 15.55
CA GLU A 192 -18.96 -9.20 15.01
C GLU A 192 -17.44 -9.21 14.83
N THR A 193 -16.69 -9.72 15.82
CA THR A 193 -15.23 -9.88 15.67
C THR A 193 -14.87 -10.86 14.56
N ARG A 194 -15.62 -11.95 14.38
CA ARG A 194 -15.44 -12.88 13.26
C ARG A 194 -15.66 -12.19 11.91
N ARG A 195 -16.68 -11.34 11.79
CA ARG A 195 -16.90 -10.54 10.57
C ARG A 195 -15.73 -9.57 10.32
N GLN A 196 -15.27 -8.89 11.36
CA GLN A 196 -14.15 -7.95 11.24
C GLN A 196 -12.84 -8.66 10.88
N GLN A 197 -12.59 -9.85 11.41
CA GLN A 197 -11.37 -10.64 11.17
C GLN A 197 -11.47 -11.61 9.98
N GLN A 198 -12.59 -11.65 9.26
CA GLN A 198 -12.80 -12.61 8.16
C GLN A 198 -11.70 -12.52 7.09
N HIS A 199 -11.24 -11.31 6.79
CA HIS A 199 -10.16 -11.06 5.85
C HIS A 199 -8.79 -11.60 6.30
N LEU A 200 -8.59 -11.86 7.61
CA LEU A 200 -7.37 -12.44 8.17
C LEU A 200 -7.40 -13.97 8.22
N ARG A 201 -8.52 -14.62 7.84
CA ARG A 201 -8.66 -16.08 7.94
C ARG A 201 -7.60 -16.84 7.13
N PRO A 202 -7.26 -16.48 5.88
CA PRO A 202 -6.18 -17.14 5.13
C PRO A 202 -4.83 -17.09 5.88
N PHE A 203 -4.48 -15.91 6.40
CA PHE A 203 -3.29 -15.73 7.21
C PHE A 203 -3.31 -16.56 8.51
N PHE A 204 -4.43 -16.58 9.24
CA PHE A 204 -4.56 -17.41 10.45
C PHE A 204 -4.53 -18.91 10.15
N ASN A 205 -5.04 -19.35 9.00
CA ASN A 205 -4.90 -20.73 8.55
C ASN A 205 -3.43 -21.07 8.27
N PHE A 206 -2.65 -20.15 7.69
CA PHE A 206 -1.21 -20.33 7.52
C PHE A 206 -0.48 -20.42 8.87
N VAL A 207 -0.80 -19.56 9.84
CA VAL A 207 -0.27 -19.66 11.20
C VAL A 207 -0.67 -21.00 11.86
N ALA A 208 -1.89 -21.47 11.63
CA ALA A 208 -2.36 -22.76 12.11
C ALA A 208 -1.63 -23.96 11.47
N LYS A 209 -1.27 -23.88 10.19
CA LYS A 209 -0.40 -24.87 9.53
C LYS A 209 0.99 -24.92 10.18
N ILE A 210 1.57 -23.78 10.53
CA ILE A 210 2.84 -23.72 11.28
C ILE A 210 2.66 -24.32 12.67
N ALA A 211 1.55 -24.01 13.36
CA ALA A 211 1.22 -24.59 14.65
C ALA A 211 1.13 -26.12 14.62
N ALA A 212 0.66 -26.71 13.52
CA ALA A 212 0.59 -28.16 13.34
C ALA A 212 1.96 -28.86 13.29
N LEU A 213 3.06 -28.14 13.04
CA LEU A 213 4.43 -28.67 13.17
C LEU A 213 4.80 -29.01 14.61
N TYR A 214 4.05 -28.48 15.59
CA TYR A 214 4.26 -28.66 17.02
C TYR A 214 3.05 -29.38 17.63
N PRO A 215 3.01 -30.73 17.60
CA PRO A 215 1.93 -31.50 18.21
C PRO A 215 1.72 -31.11 19.67
N ALA A 216 0.50 -30.67 20.00
CA ALA A 216 0.16 -30.11 21.29
C ALA A 216 -1.17 -30.67 21.79
N ASP A 217 -1.21 -31.11 23.05
CA ASP A 217 -2.47 -31.52 23.71
C ASP A 217 -3.19 -30.32 24.31
N SER A 218 -2.44 -29.26 24.61
CA SER A 218 -2.90 -28.01 25.22
C SER A 218 -2.40 -26.77 24.45
N VAL A 219 -3.33 -25.92 24.04
CA VAL A 219 -3.05 -24.66 23.33
C VAL A 219 -3.54 -23.46 24.15
N LEU A 220 -2.74 -22.40 24.23
CA LEU A 220 -3.10 -21.13 24.85
C LEU A 220 -2.95 -19.97 23.87
N ASP A 221 -4.00 -19.16 23.73
CA ASP A 221 -3.90 -17.79 23.26
C ASP A 221 -4.13 -16.81 24.42
N PRO A 222 -3.06 -16.22 24.97
CA PRO A 222 -3.11 -15.36 26.14
C PRO A 222 -3.76 -13.98 25.87
N TYR A 223 -3.90 -13.60 24.60
CA TYR A 223 -4.42 -12.30 24.16
C TYR A 223 -5.28 -12.46 22.90
N CYS A 224 -6.24 -13.38 22.92
CA CYS A 224 -6.93 -13.77 21.69
C CYS A 224 -7.77 -12.65 21.08
N GLY A 225 -8.31 -11.75 21.91
CA GLY A 225 -9.24 -10.70 21.46
C GLY A 225 -10.48 -11.35 20.85
N GLY A 226 -10.46 -11.60 19.54
CA GLY A 226 -11.41 -12.44 18.82
C GLY A 226 -11.07 -13.93 18.84
N PRO A 227 -11.96 -14.82 18.37
CA PRO A 227 -11.73 -16.25 18.44
C PRO A 227 -11.08 -16.82 17.16
N THR A 228 -10.94 -16.03 16.09
CA THR A 228 -10.67 -16.54 14.73
C THR A 228 -9.34 -17.28 14.59
N LEU A 229 -8.25 -16.76 15.17
CA LEU A 229 -6.94 -17.43 15.19
C LEU A 229 -7.01 -18.73 16.00
N LEU A 230 -7.62 -18.66 17.18
CA LEU A 230 -7.76 -19.81 18.07
C LEU A 230 -8.65 -20.91 17.48
N GLU A 231 -9.70 -20.54 16.73
CA GLU A 231 -10.54 -21.45 15.94
C GLU A 231 -9.73 -22.14 14.86
N ALA A 232 -8.98 -21.39 14.04
CA ALA A 232 -8.13 -21.96 12.98
C ALA A 232 -7.08 -22.93 13.55
N VAL A 233 -6.42 -22.55 14.66
CA VAL A 233 -5.46 -23.42 15.35
C VAL A 233 -6.16 -24.64 15.94
N ALA A 234 -7.38 -24.53 16.49
CA ALA A 234 -8.10 -25.67 17.03
C ALA A 234 -8.57 -26.68 15.96
N GLU A 235 -8.83 -26.20 14.75
CA GLU A 235 -9.18 -27.02 13.58
C GLU A 235 -7.96 -27.83 13.10
N GLU A 236 -6.80 -27.20 12.97
CA GLU A 236 -5.56 -27.83 12.48
C GLU A 236 -4.84 -28.64 13.57
N VAL A 237 -4.65 -28.05 14.75
CA VAL A 237 -4.02 -28.70 15.89
C VAL A 237 -5.08 -29.52 16.62
N GLN A 238 -4.94 -30.84 16.63
CA GLN A 238 -5.89 -31.76 17.28
C GLN A 238 -5.82 -31.74 18.83
N ALA A 239 -5.46 -30.61 19.43
CA ALA A 239 -5.37 -30.39 20.87
C ALA A 239 -6.66 -30.74 21.63
N THR A 240 -6.55 -31.51 22.70
CA THR A 240 -7.71 -31.83 23.55
C THR A 240 -8.28 -30.61 24.25
N THR A 241 -7.42 -29.62 24.52
CA THR A 241 -7.74 -28.44 25.31
C THR A 241 -7.23 -27.18 24.62
N VAL A 242 -8.12 -26.24 24.30
CA VAL A 242 -7.76 -24.95 23.69
C VAL A 242 -8.29 -23.82 24.56
N HIS A 243 -7.39 -22.97 25.05
CA HIS A 243 -7.73 -21.88 25.95
C HIS A 243 -7.43 -20.52 25.32
N GLY A 244 -8.35 -19.57 25.47
CA GLY A 244 -8.19 -18.18 25.08
C GLY A 244 -8.41 -17.24 26.26
N ASN A 245 -7.83 -16.06 26.21
CA ASN A 245 -8.13 -14.98 27.15
C ASN A 245 -8.47 -13.70 26.38
N ALA A 246 -9.67 -13.18 26.60
CA ALA A 246 -10.21 -12.02 25.89
C ALA A 246 -10.69 -10.94 26.86
N ASP A 247 -10.79 -9.70 26.38
CA ASP A 247 -11.29 -8.55 27.16
C ASP A 247 -12.83 -8.53 27.27
N VAL A 248 -13.43 -9.72 27.44
CA VAL A 248 -14.87 -9.90 27.64
C VAL A 248 -15.10 -10.42 29.05
N GLY A 249 -16.13 -9.93 29.74
CA GLY A 249 -16.29 -10.10 31.18
C GLY A 249 -16.59 -11.52 31.72
N SER A 250 -16.26 -12.64 31.05
CA SER A 250 -16.52 -14.00 31.59
C SER A 250 -15.94 -15.17 30.78
N PHE A 251 -16.09 -16.38 31.35
CA PHE A 251 -15.91 -17.67 30.67
C PHE A 251 -16.92 -17.88 29.53
N HIS A 252 -16.44 -18.18 28.33
CA HIS A 252 -17.24 -18.52 27.16
C HIS A 252 -16.68 -19.78 26.47
N LYS A 253 -17.54 -20.66 25.96
CA LYS A 253 -17.11 -21.90 25.30
C LYS A 253 -17.49 -21.85 23.83
N ILE A 254 -16.52 -21.97 22.94
CA ILE A 254 -16.74 -22.05 21.49
C ILE A 254 -16.60 -23.52 21.08
N GLY A 255 -17.72 -24.12 20.65
CA GLY A 255 -17.78 -25.56 20.39
C GLY A 255 -17.42 -26.40 21.63
N ASP A 256 -16.83 -27.58 21.41
CA ASP A 256 -16.54 -28.52 22.50
C ASP A 256 -15.14 -28.37 23.11
N ARG A 257 -14.20 -27.75 22.39
CA ARG A 257 -12.76 -27.76 22.71
C ARG A 257 -12.20 -26.40 23.17
N ILE A 258 -12.82 -25.29 22.75
CA ILE A 258 -12.30 -23.95 23.01
C ILE A 258 -12.98 -23.35 24.25
N SER A 259 -12.19 -22.94 25.22
CA SER A 259 -12.65 -22.20 26.41
C SER A 259 -11.95 -20.86 26.50
N ILE A 260 -12.72 -19.77 26.44
CA ILE A 260 -12.26 -18.40 26.57
C ILE A 260 -12.53 -17.91 27.99
N PHE A 261 -11.55 -17.28 28.64
CA PHE A 261 -11.64 -16.69 29.97
C PHE A 261 -11.67 -15.14 29.89
N GLY A 262 -12.10 -14.46 30.95
CA GLY A 262 -12.31 -13.00 30.96
C GLY A 262 -12.07 -12.30 32.31
N PRO A 263 -12.25 -10.96 32.41
CA PRO A 263 -11.52 -9.92 31.68
C PRO A 263 -10.12 -9.64 32.28
N MET A 264 -9.24 -8.99 31.51
CA MET A 264 -8.02 -8.34 32.02
C MET A 264 -8.41 -7.06 32.78
N GLN A 265 -8.51 -7.09 34.11
CA GLN A 265 -8.77 -5.85 34.86
C GLN A 265 -7.53 -4.95 34.89
N GLY A 266 -7.52 -3.91 34.05
CA GLY A 266 -6.64 -2.75 34.14
C GLY A 266 -5.80 -2.50 32.88
N ILE A 267 -5.43 -1.23 32.66
CA ILE A 267 -4.44 -0.78 31.65
C ILE A 267 -3.02 -1.29 32.00
N ASP A 268 -2.91 -2.17 33.00
CA ASP A 268 -1.68 -2.76 33.50
C ASP A 268 -1.63 -4.22 33.01
N PRO A 269 -0.55 -4.67 32.34
CA PRO A 269 -0.38 -6.04 31.83
C PRO A 269 -0.18 -7.07 32.95
N GLU A 270 -1.01 -7.04 34.01
CA GLU A 270 -1.01 -8.07 35.03
C GLU A 270 -1.61 -9.39 34.50
N PRO A 271 -1.12 -10.55 35.00
CA PRO A 271 -1.67 -11.86 34.68
C PRO A 271 -3.21 -11.90 34.85
N PRO A 272 -3.96 -12.66 34.02
CA PRO A 272 -5.38 -12.90 34.26
C PRO A 272 -5.60 -13.42 35.69
N LYS A 273 -6.33 -12.63 36.50
CA LYS A 273 -6.58 -12.89 37.92
C LYS A 273 -7.55 -14.06 38.17
N TYR A 274 -8.28 -14.51 37.14
CA TYR A 274 -9.33 -15.53 37.27
C TYR A 274 -9.19 -16.64 36.21
N GLY A 275 -9.38 -17.91 36.62
CA GLY A 275 -9.55 -19.08 35.73
C GLY A 275 -8.26 -19.68 35.11
N LEU A 276 -7.32 -18.85 34.68
CA LEU A 276 -6.04 -19.30 34.07
C LEU A 276 -4.90 -19.40 35.08
N GLY A 277 -4.93 -18.62 36.16
CA GLY A 277 -3.88 -18.56 37.19
C GLY A 277 -3.64 -19.87 37.95
N GLU A 278 -4.61 -20.80 37.94
CA GLU A 278 -4.52 -22.13 38.57
C GLU A 278 -4.25 -23.27 37.57
N ARG A 279 -4.32 -23.02 36.24
CA ARG A 279 -4.05 -24.02 35.20
C ARG A 279 -2.59 -23.96 34.76
N GLY A 280 -2.00 -25.14 34.57
CA GLY A 280 -0.56 -25.38 34.41
C GLY A 280 0.06 -24.90 33.10
N GLN A 281 1.27 -25.41 32.83
CA GLN A 281 2.03 -25.18 31.60
C GLN A 281 1.26 -25.69 30.36
N TYR A 282 1.51 -25.09 29.20
CA TYR A 282 0.91 -25.42 27.91
C TYR A 282 1.96 -25.92 26.90
N ASP A 283 1.57 -26.84 26.03
CA ASP A 283 2.46 -27.38 25.00
C ASP A 283 2.69 -26.38 23.86
N LEU A 284 1.66 -25.59 23.52
CA LEU A 284 1.72 -24.61 22.45
C LEU A 284 1.06 -23.30 22.85
N ILE A 285 1.74 -22.20 22.56
CA ILE A 285 1.20 -20.85 22.71
C ILE A 285 1.09 -20.21 21.33
N VAL A 286 -0.09 -19.73 20.95
CA VAL A 286 -0.30 -19.00 19.69
C VAL A 286 -1.00 -17.70 19.99
N SER A 287 -0.47 -16.56 19.55
CA SER A 287 -1.09 -15.26 19.86
C SER A 287 -0.75 -14.16 18.86
N HIS A 288 -1.74 -13.31 18.57
CA HIS A 288 -1.56 -12.08 17.80
C HIS A 288 -1.34 -10.89 18.74
N MET A 289 -0.09 -10.64 19.14
CA MET A 289 0.22 -9.67 20.20
C MET A 289 0.24 -8.21 19.71
N SER A 290 0.42 -7.98 18.40
CA SER A 290 0.45 -6.64 17.81
C SER A 290 -0.84 -5.84 17.99
N SER A 291 -2.00 -6.50 18.07
CA SER A 291 -3.30 -5.84 18.32
C SER A 291 -3.44 -5.23 19.72
N TYR A 292 -2.66 -5.68 20.72
CA TYR A 292 -2.75 -5.18 22.09
C TYR A 292 -2.12 -3.78 22.26
N VAL A 293 -1.13 -3.45 21.44
CA VAL A 293 -0.36 -2.20 21.52
C VAL A 293 -1.20 -0.96 21.15
N ALA A 294 -2.32 -1.14 20.44
CA ALA A 294 -3.16 -0.05 19.91
C ALA A 294 -3.92 0.76 20.97
N GLY A 295 -4.15 0.19 22.16
CA GLY A 295 -4.88 0.88 23.24
C GLY A 295 -3.98 1.59 24.27
N THR A 296 -2.67 1.36 24.24
CA THR A 296 -1.76 1.74 25.36
C THR A 296 -0.61 2.64 24.93
N GLU A 297 -0.68 3.32 23.78
CA GLU A 297 0.42 4.21 23.39
C GLU A 297 0.65 5.31 24.43
N PRO A 298 1.83 5.38 25.06
CA PRO A 298 2.18 6.55 25.84
C PRO A 298 2.50 7.66 24.82
N HIS A 299 1.50 8.48 24.49
CA HIS A 299 1.62 9.59 23.55
C HIS A 299 2.71 10.64 23.91
N ASN A 300 3.50 10.49 24.98
CA ASN A 300 4.36 11.58 25.47
C ASN A 300 5.71 11.18 26.10
N ALA A 301 6.26 9.99 25.87
CA ALA A 301 7.57 9.67 26.45
C ALA A 301 8.39 8.69 25.60
N LEU A 302 8.97 9.14 24.49
CA LEU A 302 10.27 8.59 24.09
C LEU A 302 11.32 9.30 24.97
N PRO A 303 12.24 8.60 25.66
CA PRO A 303 13.34 9.26 26.34
C PRO A 303 14.22 9.93 25.28
N ASN A 304 14.76 11.11 25.62
CA ASN A 304 15.64 11.95 24.80
C ASN A 304 16.31 11.21 23.63
N GLN A 305 15.92 11.57 22.40
CA GLN A 305 16.40 10.97 21.14
C GLN A 305 17.85 11.33 20.76
N GLY A 306 18.71 11.51 21.77
CA GLY A 306 20.16 11.31 21.67
C GLY A 306 20.60 9.97 22.28
N ALA A 307 19.64 9.15 22.71
CA ALA A 307 19.85 7.79 23.19
C ALA A 307 20.24 6.87 22.02
N SER A 308 21.26 6.01 22.22
CA SER A 308 21.62 4.94 21.28
C SER A 308 20.40 4.07 20.92
N LEU A 309 20.40 3.42 19.75
CA LEU A 309 19.36 2.46 19.35
C LEU A 309 19.07 1.45 20.48
N SER A 310 20.11 0.95 21.14
CA SER A 310 20.01 0.10 22.34
C SER A 310 19.29 0.75 23.54
N GLN A 311 19.45 2.05 23.77
CA GLN A 311 18.73 2.76 24.85
C GLN A 311 17.26 3.05 24.48
N GLN A 312 16.99 3.35 23.22
CA GLN A 312 15.63 3.54 22.72
C GLN A 312 14.87 2.20 22.70
N MET A 313 15.52 1.13 22.23
CA MET A 313 15.04 -0.25 22.33
C MET A 313 14.79 -0.63 23.79
N ARG A 314 15.70 -0.34 24.72
CA ARG A 314 15.52 -0.58 26.17
C ARG A 314 14.38 0.19 26.83
N TYR A 315 13.95 1.30 26.23
CA TYR A 315 12.78 2.03 26.70
C TYR A 315 11.48 1.52 26.06
N ALA A 316 11.49 1.24 24.75
CA ALA A 316 10.39 0.56 24.06
C ALA A 316 10.13 -0.85 24.66
N LEU A 317 11.16 -1.47 25.22
CA LEU A 317 11.16 -2.68 26.02
C LEU A 317 10.33 -2.58 27.33
N ASN A 318 10.01 -1.37 27.80
CA ASN A 318 9.16 -1.16 28.96
C ASN A 318 7.70 -0.89 28.54
N GLU A 319 6.89 -1.95 28.67
CA GLU A 319 5.49 -1.98 29.16
C GLU A 319 4.47 -2.66 28.23
N SER A 320 4.35 -2.36 26.93
CA SER A 320 3.16 -2.81 26.17
C SER A 320 3.24 -4.18 25.46
N THR A 321 4.42 -4.65 25.02
CA THR A 321 4.52 -5.92 24.23
C THR A 321 5.43 -6.97 24.87
N PHE A 322 6.61 -6.58 25.39
CA PHE A 322 7.54 -7.52 26.04
C PHE A 322 6.98 -8.15 27.31
N ARG A 323 6.16 -7.42 28.08
CA ARG A 323 5.52 -7.94 29.28
C ARG A 323 4.50 -9.03 28.96
N PRO A 324 3.55 -8.82 28.03
CA PRO A 324 2.72 -9.87 27.47
C PRO A 324 3.48 -11.09 26.98
N MET A 325 4.52 -10.89 26.18
CA MET A 325 5.36 -11.97 25.66
C MET A 325 6.02 -12.77 26.80
N ARG A 326 6.65 -12.08 27.76
CA ARG A 326 7.33 -12.73 28.90
C ARG A 326 6.35 -13.53 29.75
N TRP A 327 5.15 -13.01 29.96
CA TRP A 327 4.10 -13.72 30.68
C TRP A 327 3.64 -14.96 29.91
N ALA A 328 3.35 -14.83 28.61
CA ALA A 328 2.98 -15.94 27.75
C ALA A 328 4.05 -17.04 27.81
N LEU A 329 5.32 -16.71 27.55
CA LEU A 329 6.43 -17.67 27.58
C LEU A 329 6.65 -18.31 28.98
N SER A 330 6.19 -17.69 30.06
CA SER A 330 6.23 -18.31 31.40
C SER A 330 5.21 -19.43 31.61
N ARG A 331 4.22 -19.52 30.72
CA ARG A 331 3.18 -20.56 30.68
C ARG A 331 3.50 -21.68 29.69
N LEU A 332 4.67 -21.63 29.06
CA LEU A 332 5.11 -22.66 28.13
C LEU A 332 5.76 -23.82 28.88
N ASP A 333 5.37 -25.04 28.54
CA ASP A 333 6.04 -26.22 29.07
C ASP A 333 7.49 -26.29 28.60
N THR A 334 8.31 -27.04 29.33
CA THR A 334 9.74 -27.27 29.09
C THR A 334 10.09 -27.75 27.69
N HIS A 335 9.14 -28.37 26.98
CA HIS A 335 9.27 -28.82 25.58
C HIS A 335 8.28 -28.14 24.64
N GLY A 336 7.58 -27.10 25.11
CA GLY A 336 6.57 -26.42 24.34
C GLY A 336 7.14 -25.44 23.32
N ALA A 337 6.33 -25.07 22.34
CA ALA A 337 6.63 -24.06 21.32
C ALA A 337 5.69 -22.85 21.41
N ALA A 338 6.12 -21.71 20.89
CA ALA A 338 5.27 -20.53 20.81
C ALA A 338 5.31 -19.94 19.40
N ILE A 339 4.15 -19.53 18.87
CA ILE A 339 4.01 -18.84 17.60
C ILE A 339 3.35 -17.50 17.87
N LEU A 340 4.14 -16.44 17.84
CA LEU A 340 3.73 -15.10 18.26
C LEU A 340 3.78 -14.15 17.07
N VAL A 341 2.69 -13.45 16.79
CA VAL A 341 2.75 -12.31 15.86
C VAL A 341 3.22 -11.10 16.64
N LEU A 342 4.45 -10.67 16.34
CA LEU A 342 5.18 -9.63 17.04
C LEU A 342 5.52 -8.48 16.08
N PRO A 343 5.52 -7.23 16.57
CA PRO A 343 5.93 -6.10 15.76
C PRO A 343 7.46 -6.10 15.52
N GLU A 344 7.88 -5.58 14.39
CA GLU A 344 9.27 -5.58 13.89
C GLU A 344 10.33 -5.18 14.92
N HIS A 345 10.08 -4.11 15.69
CA HIS A 345 11.03 -3.59 16.68
C HIS A 345 11.38 -4.58 17.80
N ILE A 346 10.49 -5.54 18.11
CA ILE A 346 10.76 -6.60 19.08
C ILE A 346 11.82 -7.54 18.53
N ILE A 347 11.70 -7.90 17.25
CA ILE A 347 12.63 -8.81 16.57
C ILE A 347 14.00 -8.15 16.41
N GLN A 348 14.02 -6.89 15.96
CA GLN A 348 15.25 -6.09 15.88
C GLN A 348 15.95 -5.99 17.23
N ALA A 349 15.22 -5.73 18.32
CA ALA A 349 15.81 -5.66 19.66
C ALA A 349 16.40 -7.00 20.10
N LEU A 350 15.72 -8.12 19.83
CA LEU A 350 16.21 -9.47 20.13
C LEU A 350 17.45 -9.84 19.30
N GLY A 351 17.57 -9.36 18.06
CA GLY A 351 18.77 -9.56 17.24
C GLY A 351 19.95 -8.68 17.63
N ALA A 352 19.70 -7.42 17.99
CA ALA A 352 20.75 -6.46 18.33
C ALA A 352 21.34 -6.66 19.74
N GLU A 353 20.53 -7.06 20.73
CA GLU A 353 20.96 -7.17 22.13
C GLU A 353 21.06 -8.63 22.61
N LYS A 354 22.28 -9.19 22.57
CA LYS A 354 22.53 -10.56 23.04
C LYS A 354 22.06 -10.82 24.48
N GLU A 355 22.29 -9.89 25.40
CA GLU A 355 21.87 -10.05 26.81
C GLU A 355 20.34 -10.09 26.97
N LEU A 356 19.63 -9.31 26.14
CA LEU A 356 18.17 -9.31 26.10
C LEU A 356 17.65 -10.63 25.54
N TYR A 357 18.18 -11.07 24.40
CA TYR A 357 17.85 -12.37 23.82
C TYR A 357 18.03 -13.50 24.85
N GLU A 358 19.18 -13.54 25.52
CA GLU A 358 19.45 -14.55 26.56
C GLU A 358 18.46 -14.44 27.73
N THR A 359 18.08 -13.23 28.12
CA THR A 359 17.19 -13.01 29.26
C THR A 359 15.74 -13.38 28.94
N GLU A 360 15.25 -13.10 27.74
CA GLU A 360 13.85 -13.34 27.34
C GLU A 360 13.65 -14.73 26.72
N ILE A 361 14.60 -15.21 25.91
CA ILE A 361 14.47 -16.43 25.12
C ILE A 361 15.45 -17.51 25.61
N GLY A 362 16.76 -17.25 25.53
CA GLY A 362 17.81 -18.27 25.72
C GLY A 362 17.79 -18.97 27.08
N ARG A 363 17.64 -18.23 28.20
CA ARG A 363 17.55 -18.80 29.56
C ARG A 363 16.36 -19.72 29.79
N ARG A 364 15.33 -19.66 28.93
CA ARG A 364 14.18 -20.57 28.97
C ARG A 364 14.41 -21.84 28.16
N GLY A 365 15.59 -22.00 27.53
CA GLY A 365 15.90 -23.11 26.65
C GLY A 365 15.20 -23.03 25.30
N LEU A 366 14.77 -21.83 24.89
CA LEU A 366 14.12 -21.57 23.62
C LEU A 366 15.10 -20.97 22.60
N ARG A 367 14.75 -21.10 21.32
CA ARG A 367 15.37 -20.40 20.20
C ARG A 367 14.32 -19.76 19.30
N ILE A 368 14.72 -18.74 18.53
CA ILE A 368 13.89 -18.23 17.43
C ILE A 368 14.19 -19.08 16.21
N ARG A 369 13.19 -19.83 15.78
CA ARG A 369 13.25 -20.75 14.64
C ARG A 369 13.01 -20.02 13.34
N ALA A 370 12.01 -19.15 13.32
CA ALA A 370 11.59 -18.43 12.11
C ALA A 370 10.97 -17.08 12.45
N VAL A 371 11.08 -16.15 11.50
CA VAL A 371 10.49 -14.82 11.50
C VAL A 371 9.91 -14.59 10.12
N ILE A 372 8.58 -14.62 10.00
CA ILE A 372 7.87 -14.53 8.72
C ILE A 372 7.14 -13.19 8.65
N HIS A 373 7.56 -12.34 7.73
CA HIS A 373 6.96 -11.05 7.45
C HIS A 373 5.49 -11.22 7.03
N THR A 374 4.56 -10.49 7.64
CA THR A 374 3.12 -10.66 7.36
C THR A 374 2.67 -10.00 6.05
N GLY A 375 3.54 -9.22 5.39
CA GLY A 375 3.16 -8.39 4.24
C GLY A 375 2.10 -7.35 4.60
N ASN A 376 1.36 -6.90 3.59
CA ASN A 376 0.34 -5.84 3.71
C ASN A 376 -1.01 -6.30 4.31
N ILE A 377 -1.13 -7.55 4.76
CA ILE A 377 -2.41 -8.10 5.27
C ILE A 377 -2.80 -7.45 6.59
N VAL A 378 -1.84 -7.25 7.52
CA VAL A 378 -2.13 -6.65 8.84
C VAL A 378 -2.22 -5.12 8.75
N GLY A 379 -1.50 -4.49 7.81
CA GLY A 379 -1.49 -3.03 7.57
C GLY A 379 -2.82 -2.44 7.04
N LYS A 380 -3.82 -3.26 6.69
CA LYS A 380 -5.19 -2.80 6.41
C LYS A 380 -6.03 -2.57 7.68
N THR A 381 -5.52 -2.92 8.86
CA THR A 381 -6.18 -2.70 10.15
C THR A 381 -5.51 -1.57 10.93
N TRP A 382 -6.15 -0.38 10.93
CA TRP A 382 -5.92 0.82 11.78
C TRP A 382 -4.51 1.42 11.96
N ARG A 383 -3.41 0.74 11.59
CA ARG A 383 -2.02 1.23 11.58
C ARG A 383 -1.44 1.02 10.18
N LYS A 384 -1.33 2.09 9.40
CA LYS A 384 -0.90 2.04 7.98
C LYS A 384 0.61 1.91 7.79
N ASP A 385 1.39 1.90 8.87
CA ASP A 385 2.82 2.21 8.90
C ASP A 385 3.68 1.19 9.68
N LYS A 386 3.09 0.07 10.16
CA LYS A 386 3.82 -0.89 11.00
C LYS A 386 3.81 -2.31 10.47
N THR A 387 4.99 -2.91 10.48
CA THR A 387 5.29 -4.25 10.02
C THR A 387 5.21 -5.28 11.15
N ASP A 388 4.51 -6.39 10.91
CA ASP A 388 4.39 -7.49 11.86
C ASP A 388 5.08 -8.77 11.34
N PHE A 389 5.45 -9.64 12.27
CA PHE A 389 6.16 -10.89 12.00
C PHE A 389 5.55 -12.05 12.77
N VAL A 390 5.25 -13.15 12.08
CA VAL A 390 5.02 -14.44 12.72
C VAL A 390 6.37 -14.97 13.21
N THR A 391 6.55 -15.01 14.52
CA THR A 391 7.77 -15.44 15.20
C THR A 391 7.56 -16.81 15.80
N VAL A 392 8.33 -17.80 15.34
CA VAL A 392 8.28 -19.17 15.81
C VAL A 392 9.39 -19.39 16.83
N LEU A 393 9.01 -19.73 18.05
CA LEU A 393 9.90 -20.08 19.14
C LEU A 393 9.74 -21.56 19.49
N GLU A 394 10.86 -22.26 19.66
CA GLU A 394 10.86 -23.69 20.00
C GLU A 394 12.01 -24.04 20.94
N PRO A 395 11.98 -25.22 21.59
CA PRO A 395 13.07 -25.66 22.43
C PRO A 395 14.37 -25.86 21.62
N GLY A 396 15.47 -25.28 22.08
CA GLY A 396 16.76 -25.43 21.42
C GLY A 396 17.74 -24.32 21.74
N SER A 397 18.91 -24.38 21.10
CA SER A 397 19.89 -23.29 21.08
C SER A 397 19.74 -22.48 19.80
N GLN A 398 20.07 -21.18 19.86
CA GLN A 398 20.04 -20.32 18.68
C GLN A 398 20.91 -20.87 17.54
N GLU A 399 20.31 -20.99 16.36
CA GLU A 399 20.96 -21.27 15.07
C GLU A 399 20.56 -20.15 14.09
N ASP A 400 20.77 -20.36 12.79
CA ASP A 400 20.25 -19.44 11.77
C ASP A 400 18.71 -19.45 11.79
N VAL A 401 18.15 -18.24 11.72
CA VAL A 401 16.72 -17.99 11.70
C VAL A 401 16.23 -18.07 10.27
N PHE A 402 15.11 -18.76 10.09
CA PHE A 402 14.40 -18.78 8.83
C PHE A 402 13.61 -17.48 8.63
N ILE A 403 13.96 -16.69 7.62
CA ILE A 403 13.29 -15.45 7.23
C ILE A 403 12.46 -15.71 5.97
N GLY A 404 11.20 -15.28 5.96
CA GLY A 404 10.33 -15.38 4.80
C GLY A 404 9.22 -14.35 4.82
N GLN A 405 8.34 -14.38 3.83
CA GLN A 405 7.20 -13.47 3.75
C GLN A 405 5.95 -14.22 3.37
N TYR A 406 4.91 -14.05 4.18
CA TYR A 406 3.58 -14.50 3.83
C TYR A 406 3.03 -13.65 2.67
N THR A 407 2.43 -14.33 1.70
CA THR A 407 1.70 -13.73 0.57
C THR A 407 0.33 -14.39 0.46
N ASP A 408 -0.63 -13.77 -0.21
CA ASP A 408 -1.95 -14.39 -0.46
C ASP A 408 -1.91 -15.45 -1.58
N ASP A 409 -0.75 -15.65 -2.23
CA ASP A 409 -0.53 -16.70 -3.23
C ASP A 409 -0.34 -18.07 -2.56
N VAL A 410 -1.28 -18.98 -2.82
CA VAL A 410 -1.33 -20.31 -2.18
C VAL A 410 -0.11 -21.18 -2.53
N GLU A 411 0.43 -21.09 -3.75
CA GLU A 411 1.60 -21.87 -4.16
C GLU A 411 2.86 -21.37 -3.43
N GLN A 412 3.02 -20.05 -3.34
CA GLN A 412 4.10 -19.45 -2.56
C GLN A 412 3.98 -19.77 -1.07
N GLN A 413 2.77 -19.72 -0.50
CA GLN A 413 2.53 -20.13 0.91
C GLN A 413 2.95 -21.58 1.15
N ASN A 414 2.53 -22.50 0.28
CA ASN A 414 2.86 -23.91 0.40
C ASN A 414 4.36 -24.15 0.25
N THR A 415 5.01 -23.44 -0.67
CA THR A 415 6.47 -23.52 -0.88
C THR A 415 7.24 -22.95 0.31
N LEU A 416 6.85 -21.78 0.81
CA LEU A 416 7.40 -21.16 2.01
C LEU A 416 7.27 -22.09 3.22
N PHE A 417 6.09 -22.67 3.42
CA PHE A 417 5.83 -23.62 4.50
C PHE A 417 6.71 -24.87 4.38
N ALA A 418 6.80 -25.46 3.18
CA ALA A 418 7.64 -26.65 2.95
C ALA A 418 9.13 -26.37 3.20
N ASN A 419 9.59 -25.15 2.89
CA ASN A 419 10.96 -24.71 3.17
C ASN A 419 11.20 -24.48 4.67
N LEU A 420 10.24 -23.85 5.37
CA LEU A 420 10.25 -23.68 6.81
C LEU A 420 10.30 -25.02 7.56
N GLU A 421 9.44 -25.97 7.17
CA GLU A 421 9.35 -27.32 7.76
C GLU A 421 10.70 -28.04 7.67
N LYS A 422 11.37 -27.93 6.52
CA LYS A 422 12.67 -28.57 6.27
C LYS A 422 13.88 -27.79 6.76
N HIS A 423 13.70 -26.56 7.25
CA HIS A 423 14.78 -25.58 7.49
C HIS A 423 15.72 -25.39 6.30
N GLN A 424 15.18 -25.12 5.13
CA GLN A 424 16.00 -24.95 3.93
C GLN A 424 15.72 -23.62 3.24
N GLU A 425 16.72 -23.10 2.54
CA GLU A 425 16.56 -21.89 1.75
C GLU A 425 15.66 -22.16 0.53
N GLY A 426 14.80 -21.20 0.20
CA GLY A 426 13.99 -21.16 -1.02
C GLY A 426 14.72 -20.48 -2.18
N GLU A 427 14.03 -20.25 -3.29
CA GLU A 427 14.64 -19.56 -4.45
C GLU A 427 14.74 -18.03 -4.24
N GLY A 428 13.89 -17.43 -3.39
CA GLY A 428 13.91 -16.01 -3.02
C GLY A 428 13.74 -15.75 -1.53
N ALA A 429 14.06 -14.52 -1.08
CA ALA A 429 13.87 -14.07 0.31
C ALA A 429 12.44 -14.34 0.83
N ASN A 430 11.43 -14.13 -0.01
CA ASN A 430 10.03 -14.38 0.32
C ASN A 430 9.73 -15.85 0.61
N LEU A 431 10.46 -16.78 0.00
CA LEU A 431 10.25 -18.24 0.12
C LEU A 431 11.15 -18.91 1.16
N GLY A 432 11.98 -18.15 1.88
CA GLY A 432 12.86 -18.68 2.91
C GLY A 432 14.34 -18.38 2.68
N ARG A 433 14.98 -17.77 3.68
CA ARG A 433 16.43 -17.63 3.80
C ARG A 433 16.86 -17.95 5.22
N LEU A 434 18.05 -18.52 5.36
CA LEU A 434 18.65 -18.74 6.67
C LEU A 434 19.65 -17.60 6.92
N THR A 435 19.46 -16.88 8.03
CA THR A 435 20.38 -15.81 8.41
C THR A 435 20.62 -15.82 9.92
N PRO A 436 21.82 -15.46 10.39
CA PRO A 436 22.02 -15.19 11.81
C PRO A 436 21.06 -14.10 12.28
N LEU A 437 20.41 -14.29 13.43
CA LEU A 437 19.47 -13.28 13.96
C LEU A 437 20.12 -11.89 14.15
N THR A 438 21.43 -11.87 14.42
CA THR A 438 22.22 -10.63 14.56
C THR A 438 22.38 -9.85 13.27
N GLU A 439 22.16 -10.48 12.11
CA GLU A 439 22.21 -9.85 10.78
C GLU A 439 20.81 -9.43 10.28
N PHE A 440 19.76 -9.68 11.05
CA PHE A 440 18.38 -9.35 10.69
C PHE A 440 17.94 -8.02 11.30
N TYR A 441 17.92 -6.98 10.48
CA TYR A 441 17.47 -5.62 10.84
C TYR A 441 16.04 -5.32 10.40
N GLY A 442 15.38 -6.25 9.72
CA GLY A 442 14.04 -6.10 9.17
C GLY A 442 13.94 -6.74 7.78
N TYR A 443 12.72 -6.96 7.30
CA TYR A 443 12.50 -7.73 6.08
C TYR A 443 12.89 -6.93 4.82
N GLU A 444 12.49 -5.67 4.73
CA GLU A 444 12.78 -4.82 3.57
C GLU A 444 14.29 -4.56 3.43
N GLN A 445 14.98 -4.33 4.55
CA GLN A 445 16.43 -4.15 4.62
C GLN A 445 17.16 -5.43 4.20
N PHE A 446 16.63 -6.59 4.60
CA PHE A 446 17.15 -7.90 4.20
C PHE A 446 16.99 -8.13 2.69
N VAL A 447 15.81 -7.83 2.13
CA VAL A 447 15.55 -7.93 0.68
C VAL A 447 16.43 -6.95 -0.10
N ALA A 448 16.54 -5.70 0.35
CA ALA A 448 17.39 -4.69 -0.26
C ALA A 448 18.87 -5.12 -0.27
N SER A 449 19.33 -5.73 0.83
CA SER A 449 20.68 -6.31 0.93
C SER A 449 20.91 -7.45 -0.05
N GLU A 450 19.96 -8.37 -0.22
CA GLU A 450 20.03 -9.42 -1.24
C GLU A 450 20.06 -8.84 -2.66
N GLN A 451 19.23 -7.85 -2.94
CA GLN A 451 19.20 -7.18 -4.25
C GLN A 451 20.54 -6.49 -4.53
N LEU A 452 21.07 -5.72 -3.57
CA LEU A 452 22.36 -5.05 -3.71
C LEU A 452 23.50 -6.03 -3.99
N LYS A 453 23.53 -7.19 -3.31
CA LYS A 453 24.49 -8.28 -3.59
C LYS A 453 24.36 -8.84 -5.01
N ARG A 454 23.18 -8.82 -5.61
CA ARG A 454 22.98 -9.23 -7.02
C ARG A 454 23.53 -8.15 -7.97
N TYR A 455 23.25 -6.88 -7.68
CA TYR A 455 23.77 -5.75 -8.44
C TYR A 455 25.30 -5.65 -8.39
N GLU A 456 25.94 -6.02 -7.29
CA GLU A 456 27.40 -6.01 -7.14
C GLU A 456 28.16 -6.67 -8.31
N LYS A 457 27.59 -7.71 -8.92
CA LYS A 457 28.21 -8.41 -10.05
C LYS A 457 28.29 -7.58 -11.34
N THR A 458 27.52 -6.51 -11.45
CA THR A 458 27.42 -5.65 -12.65
C THR A 458 27.97 -4.24 -12.42
N ILE A 459 28.33 -3.90 -11.18
CA ILE A 459 28.80 -2.56 -10.81
C ILE A 459 30.27 -2.38 -11.17
N GLU A 460 30.57 -1.36 -11.99
CA GLU A 460 31.94 -0.94 -12.31
C GLU A 460 32.47 0.18 -11.38
N TRP A 461 31.68 0.61 -10.39
CA TRP A 461 32.02 1.68 -9.46
C TRP A 461 32.85 1.19 -8.27
N ILE A 462 33.52 2.13 -7.60
CA ILE A 462 34.39 1.83 -6.47
C ILE A 462 33.51 1.58 -5.24
N SER A 463 33.76 0.47 -4.55
CA SER A 463 33.14 0.20 -3.25
C SER A 463 33.84 0.98 -2.14
N TYR A 464 33.06 1.70 -1.34
CA TYR A 464 33.49 2.41 -0.14
C TYR A 464 32.74 1.86 1.07
N SER A 465 33.35 1.89 2.25
CA SER A 465 32.64 1.70 3.51
C SER A 465 31.97 2.99 3.97
N VAL A 466 31.06 2.88 4.94
CA VAL A 466 30.52 4.04 5.67
C VAL A 466 31.61 4.91 6.28
N ASP A 467 32.63 4.29 6.86
CA ASP A 467 33.77 5.00 7.48
C ASP A 467 34.65 5.71 6.44
N ASP A 468 34.65 5.26 5.18
CA ASP A 468 35.31 5.97 4.07
C ASP A 468 34.47 7.18 3.63
N LEU A 469 33.15 7.00 3.55
CA LEU A 469 32.21 7.97 2.99
C LEU A 469 31.91 9.12 3.95
N PHE A 470 31.66 8.82 5.23
CA PHE A 470 31.26 9.79 6.22
C PHE A 470 32.42 10.12 7.15
N ILE A 471 32.55 11.40 7.51
CA ILE A 471 33.54 11.83 8.49
C ILE A 471 32.90 11.69 9.88
N PHE A 472 33.18 10.57 10.54
CA PHE A 472 32.91 10.39 11.96
C PHE A 472 34.08 10.94 12.79
N PRO A 473 33.84 11.57 13.95
CA PRO A 473 34.93 11.99 14.82
C PRO A 473 35.71 10.76 15.33
N GLU A 474 37.03 10.91 15.52
CA GLU A 474 37.80 9.93 16.30
C GLU A 474 37.12 9.76 17.65
N THR A 475 36.69 8.54 17.99
CA THR A 475 36.13 8.22 19.30
C THR A 475 37.07 8.74 20.39
N VAL A 476 36.66 9.81 21.09
CA VAL A 476 37.13 10.05 22.45
C VAL A 476 36.71 8.79 23.21
N GLY A 477 37.72 8.01 23.62
CA GLY A 477 37.56 6.61 24.03
C GLY A 477 36.29 6.39 24.86
N SER A 478 35.58 5.31 24.55
CA SER A 478 34.38 4.82 25.22
C SER A 478 34.49 4.94 26.75
N GLY A 479 34.13 6.12 27.25
CA GLY A 479 34.03 6.47 28.65
C GLY A 479 32.62 6.25 29.19
N TYR A 480 31.72 5.66 28.41
CA TYR A 480 30.50 5.03 28.92
C TYR A 480 30.80 3.61 29.41
N GLY A 481 31.87 3.49 30.19
CA GLY A 481 31.97 2.41 31.17
C GLY A 481 30.93 2.67 32.25
N SER A 482 30.22 1.62 32.63
CA SER A 482 29.47 1.49 33.88
C SER A 482 29.95 2.45 34.98
N GLN A 483 29.02 3.27 35.52
CA GLN A 483 29.22 4.24 36.62
C GLN A 483 29.60 5.68 36.21
N ALA A 484 28.64 6.42 35.65
CA ALA A 484 28.56 7.88 35.85
C ALA A 484 27.15 8.22 36.39
N PRO A 485 26.99 9.14 37.35
CA PRO A 485 25.70 9.47 37.91
C PRO A 485 24.84 10.15 36.85
N VAL A 486 23.60 9.69 36.71
CA VAL A 486 22.54 10.39 35.97
C VAL A 486 22.45 11.82 36.53
N PRO A 487 22.45 12.89 35.71
CA PRO A 487 22.17 14.23 36.22
C PRO A 487 20.75 14.23 36.78
N GLU A 488 20.57 14.64 38.04
CA GLU A 488 19.24 14.86 38.61
C GLU A 488 18.51 15.91 37.76
N ILE A 489 17.36 15.51 37.20
CA ILE A 489 16.41 16.41 36.56
C ILE A 489 15.72 17.18 37.69
N SER A 490 16.21 18.38 38.00
CA SER A 490 15.50 19.30 38.89
C SER A 490 14.39 20.00 38.11
N GLU A 491 13.14 19.73 38.51
CA GLU A 491 11.91 20.48 38.26
C GLU A 491 11.55 20.79 36.79
N THR A 492 10.47 20.14 36.35
CA THR A 492 9.71 20.45 35.13
C THR A 492 9.32 21.94 35.07
N PRO A 493 9.70 22.69 34.01
CA PRO A 493 9.07 23.97 33.72
C PRO A 493 7.66 23.73 33.20
N THR A 494 6.71 24.56 33.65
CA THR A 494 5.28 24.58 33.35
C THR A 494 4.91 24.93 31.89
N ASP A 495 5.88 24.97 30.98
CA ASP A 495 5.80 25.74 29.75
C ASP A 495 5.90 24.85 28.50
N GLY A 496 6.13 23.55 28.65
CA GLY A 496 6.15 22.58 27.54
C GLY A 496 7.34 22.70 26.58
N THR A 497 8.27 23.63 26.80
CA THR A 497 9.49 23.77 25.99
C THR A 497 10.66 22.99 26.61
N ASN A 498 10.89 21.77 26.13
CA ASN A 498 12.15 21.07 26.38
C ASN A 498 13.25 21.72 25.53
N VAL A 499 14.01 22.64 26.12
CA VAL A 499 15.26 23.14 25.53
C VAL A 499 16.35 22.09 25.78
N LEU A 500 16.83 21.43 24.73
CA LEU A 500 18.03 20.61 24.79
C LEU A 500 19.21 21.49 25.23
N THR A 501 19.79 21.19 26.39
CA THR A 501 21.02 21.83 26.88
C THR A 501 22.14 21.65 25.87
N SER A 502 22.76 22.78 25.47
CA SER A 502 23.91 22.94 24.57
C SER A 502 24.67 21.66 24.19
N ILE A 503 24.50 21.22 22.95
CA ILE A 503 25.32 20.16 22.32
C ILE A 503 26.70 20.77 22.00
N PRO A 504 27.83 20.13 22.38
CA PRO A 504 29.18 20.59 22.05
C PRO A 504 29.42 20.80 20.54
N ASP A 505 30.22 21.80 20.18
CA ASP A 505 30.52 22.22 18.80
C ASP A 505 31.23 21.15 17.93
N ASP A 506 31.71 20.06 18.54
CA ASP A 506 32.55 19.00 17.97
C ASP A 506 31.80 17.70 17.63
N VAL A 507 30.48 17.64 17.84
CA VAL A 507 29.64 16.49 17.45
C VAL A 507 29.16 16.66 16.00
N ASP A 508 29.58 15.75 15.12
CA ASP A 508 29.38 15.86 13.66
C ASP A 508 28.09 15.23 13.12
N ILE A 509 27.34 14.49 13.95
CA ILE A 509 25.95 14.10 13.67
C ILE A 509 25.06 14.89 14.63
N LYS A 510 24.28 15.83 14.09
CA LYS A 510 23.28 16.58 14.85
C LYS A 510 21.90 16.04 14.51
N VAL A 511 21.16 15.59 15.52
CA VAL A 511 19.73 15.33 15.43
C VAL A 511 19.02 16.66 15.60
N VAL A 512 18.33 17.11 14.55
CA VAL A 512 17.50 18.31 14.59
C VAL A 512 16.04 17.84 14.73
N GLY A 513 15.41 18.06 15.89
CA GLY A 513 14.01 17.74 16.15
C GLY A 513 13.48 18.63 17.29
N THR A 514 12.20 18.82 17.56
CA THR A 514 10.90 18.33 17.07
C THR A 514 10.02 19.57 16.94
N PHE A 515 9.01 19.57 16.07
CA PHE A 515 8.15 20.73 15.73
C PHE A 515 8.76 21.67 14.67
N PRO A 516 8.04 21.96 13.57
CA PRO A 516 8.46 22.90 12.52
C PRO A 516 8.85 24.30 13.01
N GLU A 517 8.44 24.66 14.23
CA GLU A 517 8.74 25.93 14.90
C GLU A 517 10.16 25.93 15.51
N VAL A 518 10.57 24.84 16.16
CA VAL A 518 11.91 24.69 16.78
C VAL A 518 12.99 24.48 15.72
N ALA A 519 12.70 23.71 14.66
CA ALA A 519 13.60 23.56 13.52
C ALA A 519 13.88 24.90 12.81
N ARG A 520 12.89 25.81 12.80
CA ARG A 520 13.04 27.17 12.26
C ARG A 520 13.93 28.06 13.13
N GLU A 521 13.87 27.93 14.45
CA GLU A 521 14.73 28.69 15.39
C GLU A 521 16.17 28.15 15.44
N LEU A 522 16.36 26.82 15.39
CA LEU A 522 17.70 26.20 15.38
C LEU A 522 18.45 26.41 14.05
N LYS A 523 17.74 26.80 12.97
CA LYS A 523 18.30 27.02 11.64
C LYS A 523 19.43 28.06 11.63
N ASP A 524 19.31 29.13 12.40
CA ASP A 524 20.30 30.20 12.45
C ASP A 524 21.56 29.81 13.26
N ASP A 525 21.44 28.81 14.14
CA ASP A 525 22.53 28.29 14.98
C ASP A 525 23.24 27.06 14.39
N LEU A 526 22.66 26.43 13.37
CA LEU A 526 23.26 25.30 12.65
C LEU A 526 24.39 25.78 11.72
N LYS A 527 25.64 25.53 12.12
CA LYS A 527 26.82 25.71 11.25
C LYS A 527 26.82 24.65 10.13
N ILE A 528 26.11 24.93 9.02
CA ILE A 528 26.08 24.08 7.82
C ILE A 528 27.39 24.24 7.04
N ARG A 529 28.06 23.12 6.74
CA ARG A 529 29.29 23.09 5.96
C ARG A 529 29.00 22.66 4.52
N PRO A 530 29.84 23.06 3.54
CA PRO A 530 29.64 22.68 2.14
C PRO A 530 29.74 21.17 1.85
N THR A 531 30.16 20.36 2.82
CA THR A 531 30.28 18.89 2.75
C THR A 531 29.12 18.17 3.40
N ASP A 532 28.20 18.91 4.02
CA ASP A 532 27.11 18.32 4.77
C ASP A 532 25.93 18.00 3.83
N VAL A 533 25.23 16.92 4.14
CA VAL A 533 23.93 16.56 3.59
C VAL A 533 22.98 16.31 4.76
N PHE A 534 21.70 16.41 4.49
CA PHE A 534 20.66 16.14 5.44
C PHE A 534 19.90 14.89 4.98
N ILE A 535 19.43 14.09 5.92
CA ILE A 535 18.53 12.96 5.67
C ILE A 535 17.40 12.96 6.71
N ASP A 536 16.18 12.58 6.35
CA ASP A 536 15.07 12.40 7.28
C ASP A 536 14.80 10.93 7.62
N SER A 537 13.76 10.64 8.43
CA SER A 537 13.50 9.29 8.92
C SER A 537 12.94 8.38 7.82
N GLY A 538 12.28 8.98 6.85
CA GLY A 538 11.83 8.36 5.60
C GLY A 538 12.94 8.24 4.54
N GLY A 539 14.18 8.64 4.81
CA GLY A 539 15.30 8.54 3.87
C GLY A 539 15.35 9.61 2.78
N HIS A 540 14.54 10.67 2.85
CA HIS A 540 14.66 11.81 1.96
C HIS A 540 16.00 12.51 2.20
N LEU A 541 16.76 12.74 1.13
CA LEU A 541 18.07 13.40 1.17
C LEU A 541 18.04 14.79 0.53
N ALA A 542 18.72 15.74 1.16
CA ALA A 542 18.88 17.08 0.64
C ALA A 542 20.26 17.66 0.98
N GLN A 543 20.72 18.62 0.17
CA GLN A 543 21.91 19.41 0.49
C GLN A 543 21.57 20.55 1.46
N ASN A 544 20.32 21.01 1.45
CA ASN A 544 19.86 22.12 2.26
C ASN A 544 18.74 21.65 3.16
N ILE A 545 18.79 22.02 4.44
CA ILE A 545 17.74 21.73 5.41
C ILE A 545 16.38 22.34 5.02
N GLU A 546 16.36 23.39 4.19
CA GLU A 546 15.13 24.02 3.69
C GLU A 546 14.34 23.15 2.71
N GLU A 547 15.01 22.18 2.07
CA GLU A 547 14.38 21.24 1.14
C GLU A 547 13.78 20.03 1.89
N MET A 548 13.97 19.96 3.22
CA MET A 548 13.49 18.85 4.03
C MET A 548 12.05 19.05 4.51
N PRO A 549 11.24 17.97 4.55
CA PRO A 549 9.96 17.99 5.24
C PRO A 549 10.22 18.17 6.75
N LEU A 550 9.85 19.33 7.30
CA LEU A 550 10.11 19.68 8.71
C LEU A 550 9.14 19.03 9.72
N ASP A 551 8.33 18.10 9.24
CA ASP A 551 7.35 17.36 10.05
C ASP A 551 7.99 16.12 10.71
N ASP A 552 9.27 15.85 10.42
CA ASP A 552 10.00 14.66 10.82
C ASP A 552 11.45 14.98 11.30
N PHE A 553 12.13 14.01 11.91
CA PHE A 553 13.52 14.12 12.36
C PHE A 553 14.48 14.22 11.19
N VAL A 554 15.46 15.11 11.30
CA VAL A 554 16.49 15.30 10.28
C VAL A 554 17.88 15.12 10.88
N TRP A 555 18.69 14.27 10.26
CA TRP A 555 20.09 14.04 10.56
C TRP A 555 20.97 14.88 9.63
N GLN A 556 21.92 15.62 10.20
CA GLN A 556 23.01 16.25 9.46
C GLN A 556 24.20 15.29 9.36
N LEU A 557 24.57 14.88 8.15
CA LEU A 557 25.68 13.96 7.87
C LEU A 557 26.80 14.67 7.12
N ARG A 558 28.05 14.48 7.56
CA ARG A 558 29.22 15.03 6.86
C ARG A 558 29.86 14.03 5.92
N LEU A 559 29.91 14.37 4.64
CA LEU A 559 30.58 13.57 3.62
C LEU A 559 32.09 13.85 3.58
N ASN A 560 32.85 12.81 3.28
CA ASN A 560 34.28 12.87 3.00
C ASN A 560 34.49 13.44 1.59
N PRO A 561 35.05 14.67 1.46
CA PRO A 561 35.22 15.32 0.16
C PRO A 561 36.27 14.63 -0.73
N LYS A 562 37.01 13.64 -0.20
CA LYS A 562 37.91 12.79 -1.00
C LYS A 562 37.18 11.63 -1.68
N VAL A 563 35.95 11.33 -1.28
CA VAL A 563 35.14 10.21 -1.78
C VAL A 563 33.99 10.71 -2.65
N THR A 564 33.27 11.75 -2.20
CA THR A 564 32.09 12.24 -2.94
C THR A 564 31.85 13.73 -2.81
N PHE A 565 31.11 14.29 -3.76
CA PHE A 565 30.51 15.61 -3.64
C PHE A 565 29.08 15.52 -3.08
N PRO A 566 28.65 16.40 -2.17
CA PRO A 566 27.27 16.38 -1.64
C PRO A 566 26.20 16.39 -2.71
N LYS A 567 26.37 17.23 -3.75
CA LYS A 567 25.46 17.26 -4.89
C LYS A 567 25.40 15.93 -5.63
N PHE A 568 26.55 15.27 -5.84
CA PHE A 568 26.56 13.96 -6.48
C PHE A 568 25.87 12.93 -5.60
N PHE A 569 26.19 12.89 -4.31
CA PHE A 569 25.63 11.92 -3.37
C PHE A 569 24.10 11.98 -3.29
N VAL A 570 23.53 13.19 -3.17
CA VAL A 570 22.07 13.37 -3.17
C VAL A 570 21.44 12.93 -4.49
N GLU A 571 22.08 13.23 -5.62
CA GLU A 571 21.57 12.85 -6.94
C GLU A 571 21.71 11.34 -7.20
N TRP A 572 22.78 10.72 -6.74
CA TRP A 572 23.01 9.28 -6.80
C TRP A 572 21.99 8.52 -5.95
N ALA A 573 21.73 9.00 -4.74
CA ALA A 573 20.72 8.46 -3.84
C ALA A 573 19.33 8.50 -4.47
N LYS A 574 18.95 9.63 -5.07
CA LYS A 574 17.61 9.82 -5.65
C LYS A 574 17.38 9.14 -6.99
N ASN A 575 18.42 9.00 -7.82
CA ASN A 575 18.26 8.62 -9.23
C ASN A 575 18.97 7.31 -9.60
N SER A 576 19.58 6.60 -8.64
CA SER A 576 20.21 5.30 -8.92
C SER A 576 19.63 4.21 -8.03
N ARG A 577 19.35 3.05 -8.62
CA ARG A 577 18.82 1.90 -7.88
C ARG A 577 19.76 1.43 -6.77
N ILE A 578 21.08 1.54 -6.99
CA ILE A 578 22.08 1.19 -5.98
C ILE A 578 22.04 2.16 -4.80
N GLY A 579 21.85 3.45 -5.08
CA GLY A 579 21.67 4.47 -4.05
C GLY A 579 20.41 4.25 -3.23
N ASP A 580 19.29 3.99 -3.91
CA ASP A 580 18.00 3.66 -3.32
C ASP A 580 18.10 2.43 -2.40
N LEU A 581 18.61 1.31 -2.91
CA LEU A 581 18.85 0.08 -2.13
C LEU A 581 19.77 0.31 -0.93
N THR A 582 20.82 1.14 -1.08
CA THR A 582 21.73 1.45 0.03
C THR A 582 20.98 2.19 1.14
N LEU A 583 20.09 3.12 0.79
CA LEU A 583 19.30 3.86 1.78
C LEU A 583 18.20 3.00 2.40
N ASP A 584 17.59 2.09 1.64
CA ASP A 584 16.63 1.13 2.20
C ASP A 584 17.25 0.26 3.29
N ILE A 585 18.49 -0.20 3.09
CA ILE A 585 19.20 -0.96 4.13
C ILE A 585 19.45 -0.11 5.38
N ALA A 586 19.62 1.20 5.22
CA ALA A 586 19.82 2.15 6.31
C ALA A 586 18.55 2.51 7.08
N ARG A 587 17.36 2.17 6.57
CA ARG A 587 16.09 2.51 7.24
C ARG A 587 15.83 1.50 8.35
N GLY A 588 15.71 1.94 9.59
CA GLY A 588 15.33 1.13 10.74
C GLY A 588 13.97 1.54 11.32
N TYR A 589 13.51 0.84 12.37
CA TYR A 589 12.21 1.13 13.01
C TYR A 589 12.08 2.54 13.59
N ALA A 590 13.20 3.17 13.98
CA ALA A 590 13.24 4.52 14.54
C ALA A 590 13.74 5.57 13.53
N GLY A 591 13.79 5.24 12.24
CA GLY A 591 14.33 6.09 11.18
C GLY A 591 15.71 5.64 10.70
N PHE A 592 16.53 6.59 10.24
CA PHE A 592 17.83 6.32 9.62
C PHE A 592 18.87 5.80 10.63
N ASP A 593 19.41 4.61 10.40
CA ASP A 593 20.41 3.93 11.21
C ASP A 593 21.77 3.86 10.48
N THR A 594 22.74 4.63 10.98
CA THR A 594 24.10 4.65 10.42
C THR A 594 24.91 3.40 10.76
N GLU A 595 24.57 2.66 11.83
CA GLU A 595 25.27 1.41 12.16
C GLU A 595 24.81 0.28 11.23
N ALA A 596 23.53 0.25 10.84
CA ALA A 596 23.02 -0.70 9.83
C ALA A 596 23.75 -0.57 8.48
N LEU A 597 24.23 0.64 8.14
CA LEU A 597 25.01 0.87 6.94
C LEU A 597 26.47 0.42 7.05
N ARG A 598 27.01 0.19 8.26
CA ARG A 598 28.46 0.08 8.47
C ARG A 598 29.09 -1.07 7.68
N ASP A 599 28.35 -2.17 7.55
CA ASP A 599 28.75 -3.38 6.83
C ASP A 599 28.23 -3.42 5.38
N VAL A 600 27.59 -2.35 4.90
CA VAL A 600 27.02 -2.26 3.55
C VAL A 600 28.02 -1.56 2.62
N PRO A 601 28.42 -2.20 1.50
CA PRO A 601 29.30 -1.56 0.52
C PRO A 601 28.55 -0.43 -0.22
N ILE A 602 29.11 0.77 -0.21
CA ILE A 602 28.58 1.94 -0.91
C ILE A 602 29.33 2.13 -2.22
N TYR A 603 28.65 1.94 -3.35
CA TYR A 603 29.27 2.04 -4.67
C TYR A 603 29.16 3.44 -5.26
N LEU A 604 30.30 4.11 -5.42
CA LEU A 604 30.38 5.44 -6.03
C LEU A 604 31.49 5.48 -7.09
N PRO A 605 31.29 6.21 -8.22
CA PRO A 605 32.34 6.38 -9.20
C PRO A 605 33.46 7.28 -8.65
N ALA A 606 34.63 7.29 -9.30
CA ALA A 606 35.72 8.20 -8.92
C ALA A 606 35.31 9.67 -9.03
N LEU A 607 35.89 10.57 -8.22
CA LEU A 607 35.54 11.99 -8.17
C LEU A 607 35.52 12.70 -9.53
N ASP A 608 36.48 12.39 -10.42
CA ASP A 608 36.51 12.99 -11.75
C ASP A 608 35.30 12.58 -12.59
N GLU A 609 34.84 11.34 -12.43
CA GLU A 609 33.66 10.83 -13.12
C GLU A 609 32.37 11.36 -12.50
N GLN A 610 32.28 11.47 -11.16
CA GLN A 610 31.18 12.17 -10.49
C GLN A 610 31.01 13.60 -11.01
N ARG A 611 32.13 14.34 -11.16
CA ARG A 611 32.13 15.70 -11.70
C ARG A 611 31.60 15.71 -13.13
N ARG A 612 32.09 14.82 -14.01
CA ARG A 612 31.61 14.70 -15.38
C ARG A 612 30.11 14.40 -15.45
N ILE A 613 29.61 13.49 -14.61
CA ILE A 613 28.18 13.16 -14.54
C ILE A 613 27.37 14.40 -14.15
N LEU A 614 27.80 15.15 -13.13
CA LEU A 614 27.13 16.40 -12.73
C LEU A 614 27.17 17.48 -13.81
N GLU A 615 28.30 17.63 -14.53
CA GLU A 615 28.45 18.54 -15.65
C GLU A 615 27.51 18.17 -16.80
N ILE A 616 27.44 16.89 -17.15
CA ILE A 616 26.52 16.36 -18.17
C ILE A 616 25.07 16.60 -17.75
N LYS A 617 24.71 16.28 -16.50
CA LYS A 617 23.35 16.50 -15.96
C LYS A 617 22.96 17.98 -16.02
N THR A 618 23.86 18.88 -15.62
CA THR A 618 23.62 20.32 -15.67
C THR A 618 23.36 20.77 -17.11
N ARG A 619 24.20 20.31 -18.05
CA ARG A 619 24.03 20.60 -19.47
C ARG A 619 22.74 20.03 -20.05
N LEU A 620 22.32 18.85 -19.63
CA LEU A 620 21.04 18.27 -20.04
C LEU A 620 19.86 19.12 -19.53
N GLY A 621 19.92 19.62 -18.30
CA GLY A 621 18.92 20.55 -17.77
C GLY A 621 18.87 21.89 -18.52
N GLU A 622 20.02 22.43 -18.91
CA GLU A 622 20.09 23.64 -19.75
C GLU A 622 19.44 23.42 -21.13
N VAL A 623 19.73 22.28 -21.76
CA VAL A 623 19.12 21.89 -23.04
C VAL A 623 17.61 21.75 -22.89
N GLN A 624 17.15 21.08 -21.83
CA GLN A 624 15.72 20.91 -21.57
C GLN A 624 15.01 22.25 -21.38
N ALA A 625 15.58 23.15 -20.56
CA ALA A 625 15.02 24.48 -20.35
C ALA A 625 14.97 25.31 -21.64
N GLU A 626 15.99 25.22 -22.51
CA GLU A 626 15.98 25.93 -23.81
C GLU A 626 14.91 25.35 -24.75
N VAL A 627 14.71 24.03 -24.74
CA VAL A 627 13.63 23.37 -25.49
C VAL A 627 12.26 23.81 -24.98
N GLU A 628 12.02 23.77 -23.67
CA GLU A 628 10.75 24.19 -23.05
C GLU A 628 10.44 25.67 -23.35
N GLN A 629 11.45 26.55 -23.32
CA GLN A 629 11.31 27.95 -23.71
C GLN A 629 10.96 28.11 -25.19
N ALA A 630 11.62 27.35 -26.07
CA ALA A 630 11.34 27.38 -27.50
C ALA A 630 9.93 26.87 -27.83
N GLU A 631 9.47 25.83 -27.14
CA GLU A 631 8.09 25.33 -27.24
C GLU A 631 7.08 26.38 -26.74
N ALA A 632 7.33 27.01 -25.60
CA ALA A 632 6.47 28.09 -25.09
C ALA A 632 6.41 29.29 -26.06
N ALA A 633 7.53 29.66 -26.69
CA ALA A 633 7.59 30.70 -27.72
C ALA A 633 6.80 30.31 -28.98
N LEU A 634 6.84 29.03 -29.38
CA LEU A 634 6.08 28.49 -30.51
C LEU A 634 4.58 28.71 -30.32
N TRP A 635 4.07 28.37 -29.13
CA TRP A 635 2.64 28.40 -28.84
C TRP A 635 2.12 29.79 -28.43
N SER A 636 3.01 30.68 -27.97
CA SER A 636 2.66 32.06 -27.63
C SER A 636 2.75 33.04 -28.81
N GLY A 637 3.37 32.63 -29.93
CA GLY A 637 3.58 33.47 -31.10
C GLY A 637 4.56 34.62 -30.87
N SER A 638 5.36 34.55 -29.81
CA SER A 638 6.32 35.59 -29.42
C SER A 638 7.55 35.66 -30.32
N GLU A 639 7.85 34.60 -31.07
CA GLU A 639 8.97 34.54 -32.01
C GLU A 639 8.57 33.95 -33.38
N GLN A 640 9.37 34.25 -34.41
CA GLN A 640 9.20 33.61 -35.72
C GLN A 640 9.67 32.15 -35.65
N ALA A 641 8.95 31.23 -36.29
CA ALA A 641 9.26 29.80 -36.33
C ALA A 641 10.72 29.46 -36.70
N ASN A 642 11.41 30.35 -37.43
CA ASN A 642 12.82 30.20 -37.79
C ASN A 642 13.80 30.31 -36.59
N ALA A 643 13.48 31.08 -35.55
CA ALA A 643 14.32 31.17 -34.34
C ALA A 643 14.26 29.87 -33.51
N ILE A 644 13.11 29.21 -33.52
CA ILE A 644 12.87 27.91 -32.86
C ILE A 644 13.52 26.77 -33.65
N HIS A 645 13.54 26.85 -34.99
CA HIS A 645 14.30 25.94 -35.83
C HIS A 645 15.79 25.91 -35.45
N ASP A 646 16.39 27.05 -35.06
CA ASP A 646 17.79 27.11 -34.64
C ASP A 646 18.06 26.46 -33.27
N VAL A 647 17.07 26.44 -32.36
CA VAL A 647 17.17 25.68 -31.09
C VAL A 647 17.09 24.18 -31.38
N ALA A 648 16.08 23.77 -32.17
CA ALA A 648 15.92 22.39 -32.62
C ALA A 648 17.16 21.90 -33.38
N ALA A 649 17.76 22.72 -34.25
CA ALA A 649 18.96 22.38 -35.02
C ALA A 649 20.26 22.41 -34.20
N ARG A 650 20.32 23.15 -33.08
CA ARG A 650 21.49 23.19 -32.18
C ARG A 650 21.63 21.92 -31.34
N TYR A 651 20.51 21.35 -30.89
CA TYR A 651 20.47 20.17 -30.01
C TYR A 651 19.96 18.90 -30.67
N ALA A 652 19.32 19.01 -31.83
CA ALA A 652 19.58 18.01 -32.85
C ALA A 652 21.10 17.99 -32.96
N ARG A 653 21.72 17.01 -32.31
CA ARG A 653 23.01 16.52 -32.77
C ARG A 653 22.80 16.46 -34.28
N PRO A 654 23.68 17.05 -35.14
CA PRO A 654 23.85 16.39 -36.42
C PRO A 654 24.03 14.95 -35.98
N ALA A 655 23.08 14.08 -36.36
CA ALA A 655 23.16 12.68 -35.99
C ALA A 655 24.64 12.37 -36.15
N LYS A 656 25.29 11.75 -35.14
CA LYS A 656 26.57 11.10 -35.45
C LYS A 656 26.34 10.53 -36.84
N PRO A 657 27.19 10.78 -37.84
CA PRO A 657 26.96 10.21 -39.17
C PRO A 657 26.83 8.67 -39.16
N GLU A 658 26.83 8.04 -37.97
CA GLU A 658 26.81 6.64 -37.59
C GLU A 658 26.08 6.46 -36.23
N GLN A 659 24.81 6.85 -36.12
CA GLN A 659 23.82 5.79 -35.86
C GLN A 659 22.90 5.82 -37.07
N LYS A 660 23.42 5.25 -38.16
CA LYS A 660 22.68 5.12 -39.41
C LYS A 660 21.36 4.39 -39.06
N ARG A 661 20.31 4.54 -39.88
CA ARG A 661 19.04 3.81 -39.62
C ARG A 661 19.32 2.31 -39.43
N GLU A 662 20.36 1.82 -40.08
CA GLU A 662 21.00 0.52 -39.96
C GLU A 662 21.45 0.17 -38.53
N ASP A 663 22.18 1.06 -37.84
CA ASP A 663 22.66 0.82 -36.47
C ASP A 663 21.50 0.77 -35.45
N TRP A 664 20.40 1.51 -35.70
CA TRP A 664 19.17 1.40 -34.91
C TRP A 664 18.42 0.10 -35.22
N ILE A 665 18.39 -0.33 -36.49
CA ILE A 665 17.78 -1.59 -36.88
C ILE A 665 18.49 -2.77 -36.20
N GLU A 666 19.81 -2.71 -36.00
CA GLU A 666 20.57 -3.74 -35.29
C GLU A 666 20.18 -3.88 -33.80
N SER A 667 19.68 -2.82 -33.16
CA SER A 667 19.23 -2.86 -31.76
C SER A 667 17.76 -3.27 -31.59
N LEU A 668 16.97 -3.29 -32.66
CA LEU A 668 15.55 -3.66 -32.60
C LEU A 668 15.37 -5.18 -32.50
N PRO A 669 14.28 -5.65 -31.86
CA PRO A 669 13.85 -7.04 -31.99
C PRO A 669 13.69 -7.43 -33.47
N TYR A 670 14.13 -8.62 -33.84
CA TYR A 670 14.10 -9.11 -35.24
C TYR A 670 12.75 -8.87 -35.95
N PRO A 671 11.57 -9.11 -35.33
CA PRO A 671 10.28 -8.82 -35.94
C PRO A 671 10.15 -7.39 -36.51
N LEU A 672 10.73 -6.41 -35.82
CA LEU A 672 10.66 -4.99 -36.20
C LEU A 672 11.81 -4.60 -37.13
N ALA A 673 13.00 -5.15 -36.87
CA ALA A 673 14.21 -4.90 -37.66
C ALA A 673 14.10 -5.40 -39.10
N SER A 674 13.55 -6.59 -39.28
CA SER A 674 13.60 -7.33 -40.55
C SER A 674 12.91 -6.60 -41.71
N THR A 675 11.72 -6.05 -41.47
CA THR A 675 10.94 -5.34 -42.50
C THR A 675 11.61 -4.01 -42.89
N LEU A 676 12.18 -3.28 -41.92
CA LEU A 676 12.91 -2.05 -42.18
C LEU A 676 14.21 -2.30 -42.96
N SER A 677 14.95 -3.35 -42.60
CA SER A 677 16.16 -3.73 -43.33
C SER A 677 15.84 -4.09 -44.79
N LEU A 678 14.75 -4.82 -45.04
CA LEU A 678 14.29 -5.11 -46.39
C LEU A 678 13.90 -3.83 -47.15
N ALA A 679 13.25 -2.87 -46.49
CA ALA A 679 12.92 -1.58 -47.10
C ALA A 679 14.20 -0.88 -47.60
N ILE A 680 15.21 -0.76 -46.73
CA ILE A 680 16.50 -0.13 -47.04
C ILE A 680 17.23 -0.85 -48.18
N ARG A 681 17.22 -2.19 -48.17
CA ARG A 681 17.98 -2.99 -49.14
C ARG A 681 17.28 -3.15 -50.49
N ARG A 682 15.94 -3.11 -50.55
CA ARG A 682 15.17 -3.52 -51.73
C ARG A 682 14.26 -2.46 -52.33
N ALA A 683 13.81 -1.45 -51.57
CA ALA A 683 12.91 -0.46 -52.12
C ALA A 683 13.64 0.43 -53.14
N THR A 684 13.13 0.48 -54.37
CA THR A 684 13.66 1.30 -55.46
C THR A 684 12.77 2.49 -55.81
N SER A 685 11.58 2.56 -55.21
CA SER A 685 10.60 3.62 -55.42
C SER A 685 9.92 4.04 -54.11
N ASN A 686 9.30 5.22 -54.09
CA ASN A 686 8.50 5.68 -52.94
C ASN A 686 7.37 4.70 -52.62
N ARG A 687 6.71 4.15 -53.64
CA ARG A 687 5.65 3.16 -53.49
C ARG A 687 6.12 1.89 -52.78
N GLU A 688 7.24 1.32 -53.23
CA GLU A 688 7.80 0.12 -52.58
C GLU A 688 8.21 0.42 -51.13
N TRP A 689 8.79 1.59 -50.88
CA TRP A 689 9.14 2.04 -49.53
C TRP A 689 7.91 2.16 -48.62
N ASN A 690 6.85 2.82 -49.12
CA ASN A 690 5.57 2.98 -48.43
C ASN A 690 4.95 1.62 -48.08
N ASP A 691 4.99 0.65 -49.01
CA ASP A 691 4.51 -0.71 -48.78
C ASP A 691 5.29 -1.43 -47.66
N TYR A 692 6.61 -1.26 -47.60
CA TYR A 692 7.42 -1.81 -46.50
C TYR A 692 7.11 -1.10 -45.17
N LEU A 693 6.95 0.21 -45.15
CA LEU A 693 6.62 0.93 -43.91
C LEU A 693 5.24 0.54 -43.37
N PHE A 694 4.23 0.36 -44.22
CA PHE A 694 2.93 -0.15 -43.76
C PHE A 694 3.05 -1.54 -43.13
N ARG A 695 3.89 -2.41 -43.68
CA ARG A 695 4.18 -3.73 -43.12
C ARG A 695 4.95 -3.66 -41.81
N PHE A 696 5.89 -2.71 -41.70
CA PHE A 696 6.57 -2.43 -40.44
C PHE A 696 5.58 -2.00 -39.37
N PHE A 697 4.70 -1.03 -39.64
CA PHE A 697 3.71 -0.57 -38.67
C PHE A 697 2.66 -1.64 -38.32
N GLU A 698 2.29 -2.50 -39.28
CA GLU A 698 1.46 -3.67 -39.00
C GLU A 698 2.17 -4.65 -38.06
N THR A 699 3.47 -4.88 -38.27
CA THR A 699 4.29 -5.73 -37.41
C THR A 699 4.51 -5.10 -36.03
N LEU A 700 4.70 -3.79 -35.96
CA LEU A 700 4.80 -3.02 -34.73
C LEU A 700 3.54 -3.18 -33.87
N ALA A 701 2.37 -2.96 -34.46
CA ALA A 701 1.11 -3.12 -33.75
C ALA A 701 0.88 -4.56 -33.29
N GLY A 702 1.16 -5.55 -34.14
CA GLY A 702 1.02 -6.96 -33.78
C GLY A 702 1.99 -7.39 -32.67
N PHE A 703 3.26 -7.00 -32.78
CA PHE A 703 4.28 -7.31 -31.79
C PHE A 703 3.94 -6.69 -30.44
N LEU A 704 3.68 -5.39 -30.37
CA LEU A 704 3.34 -4.72 -29.10
C LEU A 704 2.05 -5.27 -28.48
N ALA A 705 1.03 -5.55 -29.28
CA ALA A 705 -0.19 -6.18 -28.79
C ALA A 705 0.09 -7.56 -28.17
N ILE A 706 0.96 -8.37 -28.79
CA ILE A 706 1.37 -9.67 -28.23
C ILE A 706 2.13 -9.48 -26.94
N VAL A 707 3.06 -8.52 -26.86
CA VAL A 707 3.77 -8.19 -25.60
C VAL A 707 2.77 -7.82 -24.51
N HIS A 708 1.84 -6.91 -24.78
CA HIS A 708 0.84 -6.49 -23.81
C HIS A 708 -0.11 -7.62 -23.40
N LEU A 709 -0.56 -8.46 -24.35
CA LEU A 709 -1.41 -9.60 -24.03
C LEU A 709 -0.67 -10.65 -23.20
N SER A 710 0.62 -10.85 -23.47
CA SER A 710 1.47 -11.78 -22.73
C SER A 710 1.68 -11.30 -21.30
N ALA A 711 2.03 -10.02 -21.12
CA ALA A 711 2.16 -9.38 -19.81
C ALA A 711 0.84 -9.45 -19.03
N PHE A 712 -0.27 -9.13 -19.70
CA PHE A 712 -1.58 -9.23 -19.08
C PHE A 712 -1.93 -10.66 -18.64
N ARG A 713 -1.56 -11.67 -19.43
CA ARG A 713 -1.85 -13.08 -19.14
C ARG A 713 -1.00 -13.64 -17.99
N SER A 714 0.15 -13.04 -17.70
CA SER A 714 1.03 -13.50 -16.61
C SER A 714 0.53 -13.11 -15.21
N SER A 715 -0.54 -12.30 -15.09
CA SER A 715 -1.04 -11.82 -13.79
C SER A 715 -2.55 -12.05 -13.62
N SER A 716 -2.90 -12.87 -12.63
CA SER A 716 -4.28 -13.07 -12.18
C SER A 716 -4.90 -11.80 -11.61
N GLU A 717 -4.11 -10.96 -10.93
CA GLU A 717 -4.55 -9.66 -10.42
C GLU A 717 -4.93 -8.71 -11.57
N ALA A 718 -4.09 -8.60 -12.61
CA ALA A 718 -4.41 -7.80 -13.78
C ALA A 718 -5.67 -8.32 -14.47
N TRP A 719 -5.82 -9.64 -14.58
CA TRP A 719 -7.02 -10.27 -15.11
C TRP A 719 -8.27 -9.93 -14.30
N ALA A 720 -8.25 -10.08 -12.98
CA ALA A 720 -9.38 -9.76 -12.12
C ALA A 720 -9.83 -8.29 -12.30
N ARG A 721 -8.88 -7.39 -12.56
CA ARG A 721 -9.15 -5.95 -12.71
C ARG A 721 -9.65 -5.54 -14.09
N TYR A 722 -9.15 -6.15 -15.17
CA TYR A 722 -9.41 -5.68 -16.55
C TYR A 722 -9.87 -6.75 -17.54
N GLY A 723 -9.86 -8.03 -17.14
CA GLY A 723 -10.16 -9.20 -17.98
C GLY A 723 -11.51 -9.13 -18.66
N PRO A 724 -12.63 -8.88 -17.94
CA PRO A 724 -13.96 -8.83 -18.55
C PRO A 724 -14.10 -7.78 -19.66
N ASP A 725 -13.47 -6.61 -19.50
CA ASP A 725 -13.48 -5.56 -20.52
C ASP A 725 -12.63 -5.95 -21.74
N LEU A 726 -11.48 -6.60 -21.50
CA LEU A 726 -10.58 -7.06 -22.55
C LEU A 726 -11.22 -8.18 -23.37
N GLU A 727 -11.80 -9.19 -22.71
CA GLU A 727 -12.51 -10.29 -23.35
C GLU A 727 -13.61 -9.76 -24.27
N LYS A 728 -14.45 -8.87 -23.75
CA LYS A 728 -15.52 -8.23 -24.52
C LYS A 728 -14.97 -7.44 -25.71
N ALA A 729 -13.85 -6.75 -25.54
CA ALA A 729 -13.18 -6.05 -26.63
C ALA A 729 -12.68 -7.03 -27.71
N LEU A 730 -11.97 -8.09 -27.32
CA LEU A 730 -11.39 -9.08 -28.23
C LEU A 730 -12.46 -9.87 -29.00
N GLN A 731 -13.56 -10.25 -28.34
CA GLN A 731 -14.71 -10.89 -28.97
C GLN A 731 -15.37 -9.97 -30.00
N ARG A 732 -15.52 -8.66 -29.69
CA ARG A 732 -16.06 -7.68 -30.64
C ARG A 732 -15.22 -7.56 -31.91
N TYR A 733 -13.91 -7.78 -31.81
CA TYR A 733 -12.99 -7.71 -32.94
C TYR A 733 -12.82 -9.03 -33.69
N ALA A 734 -13.48 -10.13 -33.26
CA ALA A 734 -13.25 -11.47 -33.78
C ALA A 734 -11.74 -11.79 -33.85
N PHE A 735 -11.02 -11.48 -32.76
CA PHE A 735 -9.56 -11.52 -32.69
C PHE A 735 -8.99 -12.87 -33.10
N GLU A 736 -9.63 -13.96 -32.66
CA GLU A 736 -9.24 -15.32 -33.02
C GLU A 736 -9.39 -15.58 -34.53
N ASP A 737 -10.43 -15.08 -35.18
CA ASP A 737 -10.74 -15.43 -36.57
C ASP A 737 -9.94 -14.64 -37.59
N ALA A 738 -9.72 -13.34 -37.35
CA ALA A 738 -9.11 -12.44 -38.33
C ALA A 738 -8.49 -11.18 -37.68
N PRO A 739 -7.34 -11.29 -36.99
CA PRO A 739 -6.68 -10.16 -36.34
C PRO A 739 -6.05 -9.22 -37.38
N SER A 740 -6.83 -8.28 -37.88
CA SER A 740 -6.35 -7.28 -38.84
C SER A 740 -5.43 -6.24 -38.17
N PHE A 741 -4.72 -5.45 -38.97
CA PHE A 741 -3.91 -4.33 -38.46
C PHE A 741 -4.70 -3.41 -37.49
N GLY A 742 -5.97 -3.11 -37.79
CA GLY A 742 -6.81 -2.31 -36.90
C GLY A 742 -7.14 -3.00 -35.57
N VAL A 743 -7.21 -4.34 -35.55
CA VAL A 743 -7.44 -5.13 -34.34
C VAL A 743 -6.20 -5.10 -33.45
N TRP A 744 -5.02 -5.37 -34.01
CA TRP A 744 -3.76 -5.28 -33.27
C TRP A 744 -3.54 -3.91 -32.65
N LYS A 745 -3.85 -2.84 -33.41
CA LYS A 745 -3.84 -1.46 -32.89
C LYS A 745 -4.79 -1.28 -31.71
N ALA A 746 -6.02 -1.79 -31.81
CA ALA A 746 -7.04 -1.62 -30.77
C ALA A 746 -6.64 -2.34 -29.46
N ILE A 747 -6.02 -3.52 -29.57
CA ILE A 747 -5.50 -4.27 -28.42
C ILE A 747 -4.36 -3.48 -27.74
N THR A 748 -3.39 -3.02 -28.54
CA THR A 748 -2.28 -2.20 -28.05
C THR A 748 -2.79 -0.96 -27.31
N GLU A 749 -3.77 -0.26 -27.88
CA GLU A 749 -4.37 0.93 -27.26
C GLU A 749 -5.10 0.60 -25.96
N PHE A 750 -5.89 -0.48 -25.95
CA PHE A 750 -6.67 -0.88 -24.80
C PHE A 750 -5.78 -1.20 -23.59
N LEU A 751 -4.69 -1.93 -23.81
CA LEU A 751 -3.80 -2.37 -22.74
C LEU A 751 -2.79 -1.28 -22.35
N SER A 752 -2.15 -0.60 -23.31
CA SER A 752 -1.17 0.45 -23.00
C SER A 752 -1.77 1.59 -22.16
N THR A 753 -3.01 2.01 -22.43
CA THR A 753 -3.65 3.12 -21.71
C THR A 753 -3.92 2.86 -20.23
N ARG A 754 -4.08 1.59 -19.82
CA ARG A 754 -4.36 1.22 -18.42
C ARG A 754 -3.11 1.28 -17.54
N PHE A 755 -1.93 1.15 -18.13
CA PHE A 755 -0.63 1.12 -17.43
C PHE A 755 0.23 2.38 -17.67
N ARG A 756 -0.36 3.44 -18.26
CA ARG A 756 0.33 4.61 -18.81
C ARG A 756 0.62 5.75 -17.83
N LYS A 757 0.05 5.76 -16.62
CA LYS A 757 0.25 6.91 -15.70
C LYS A 757 1.75 7.12 -15.41
N SER A 758 2.13 8.37 -15.18
CA SER A 758 3.49 8.72 -14.75
C SER A 758 3.83 7.93 -13.48
N PRO A 759 5.09 7.49 -13.25
CA PRO A 759 5.49 6.86 -12.00
C PRO A 759 5.08 7.67 -10.75
N GLU A 760 5.08 8.99 -10.87
CA GLU A 760 4.66 9.96 -9.83
C GLU A 760 3.15 9.98 -9.58
N ASP A 761 2.34 9.56 -10.57
CA ASP A 761 0.87 9.53 -10.52
C ASP A 761 0.31 8.14 -10.17
N LEU A 762 1.19 7.13 -10.10
CA LEU A 762 0.84 5.76 -9.76
C LEU A 762 0.98 5.56 -8.26
N THR A 763 0.00 4.89 -7.64
CA THR A 763 0.21 4.37 -6.29
C THR A 763 1.31 3.30 -6.35
N GLU A 764 2.03 3.09 -5.25
CA GLU A 764 3.05 2.04 -5.12
C GLU A 764 2.58 0.69 -5.67
N ASN A 765 1.38 0.23 -5.27
CA ASN A 765 0.75 -0.99 -5.79
C ASN A 765 0.55 -1.02 -7.32
N GLU A 766 0.31 0.13 -7.97
CA GLU A 766 0.11 0.18 -9.43
C GLU A 766 1.45 0.14 -10.18
N ASN A 767 2.52 0.71 -9.60
CA ASN A 767 3.89 0.56 -10.11
C ASN A 767 4.39 -0.88 -9.96
N ASP A 768 4.11 -1.51 -8.81
CA ASP A 768 4.47 -2.91 -8.55
C ASP A 768 3.75 -3.85 -9.49
N LEU A 769 2.43 -3.67 -9.69
CA LEU A 769 1.66 -4.45 -10.65
C LEU A 769 2.25 -4.32 -12.06
N ARG A 770 2.61 -3.10 -12.49
CA ARG A 770 3.19 -2.85 -13.81
C ARG A 770 4.53 -3.57 -14.00
N SER A 771 5.44 -3.44 -13.03
CA SER A 771 6.74 -4.11 -13.08
C SER A 771 6.60 -5.63 -13.05
N THR A 772 5.63 -6.13 -12.27
CA THR A 772 5.30 -7.55 -12.17
C THR A 772 4.79 -8.11 -13.49
N ILE A 773 3.77 -7.50 -14.11
CA ILE A 773 3.18 -8.05 -15.34
C ILE A 773 4.14 -8.04 -16.53
N TYR A 774 5.04 -7.06 -16.63
CA TYR A 774 6.04 -7.02 -17.69
C TYR A 774 7.34 -7.75 -17.31
N HIS A 775 7.46 -8.32 -16.11
CA HIS A 775 8.65 -9.03 -15.67
C HIS A 775 9.93 -8.18 -15.88
N THR A 776 9.87 -6.89 -15.55
CA THR A 776 11.00 -5.96 -15.64
C THR A 776 10.85 -4.83 -14.64
N GLN A 777 11.97 -4.41 -14.06
CA GLN A 777 12.05 -3.24 -13.17
C GLN A 777 12.59 -2.00 -13.90
N GLU A 778 12.90 -2.12 -15.20
CA GLU A 778 13.44 -1.03 -16.01
C GLU A 778 12.35 -0.02 -16.37
N GLU A 779 12.27 1.07 -15.62
CA GLU A 779 11.26 2.12 -15.83
C GLU A 779 11.26 2.67 -17.28
N THR A 780 12.43 2.75 -17.90
CA THR A 780 12.54 3.17 -19.31
C THR A 780 11.83 2.21 -20.27
N VAL A 781 11.79 0.91 -19.97
CA VAL A 781 11.08 -0.11 -20.76
C VAL A 781 9.59 0.02 -20.55
N LEU A 782 9.14 0.14 -19.30
CA LEU A 782 7.73 0.30 -18.95
C LEU A 782 7.13 1.57 -19.59
N THR A 783 7.87 2.67 -19.54
CA THR A 783 7.52 3.93 -20.20
C THR A 783 7.47 3.76 -21.73
N MET A 784 8.47 3.11 -22.34
CA MET A 784 8.50 2.87 -23.80
C MET A 784 7.28 2.06 -24.28
N LEU A 785 6.93 0.99 -23.57
CA LEU A 785 5.82 0.10 -23.94
C LEU A 785 4.45 0.80 -23.83
N THR A 786 4.32 1.80 -22.95
CA THR A 786 3.05 2.49 -22.68
C THR A 786 2.98 3.92 -23.24
N ASP A 787 3.97 4.33 -24.04
CA ASP A 787 4.08 5.69 -24.56
C ASP A 787 2.93 6.07 -25.50
N SER A 788 2.27 7.20 -25.18
CA SER A 788 1.24 7.85 -26.00
C SER A 788 1.56 7.94 -27.48
N ARG A 789 2.82 8.27 -27.78
CA ARG A 789 3.26 8.65 -29.12
C ARG A 789 3.17 7.47 -30.06
N ILE A 790 3.40 6.25 -29.57
CA ILE A 790 3.21 5.02 -30.36
C ILE A 790 1.74 4.85 -30.74
N ARG A 791 0.81 5.11 -29.81
CA ARG A 791 -0.62 5.13 -30.12
C ARG A 791 -0.95 6.17 -31.18
N SER A 792 -0.41 7.39 -31.07
CA SER A 792 -0.61 8.46 -32.07
C SER A 792 -0.08 8.08 -33.45
N VAL A 793 1.05 7.36 -33.53
CA VAL A 793 1.57 6.80 -34.78
C VAL A 793 0.56 5.83 -35.38
N LEU A 794 0.06 4.87 -34.61
CA LEU A 794 -0.88 3.87 -35.11
C LEU A 794 -2.25 4.47 -35.49
N ASP A 795 -2.72 5.47 -34.75
CA ASP A 795 -3.93 6.26 -35.07
C ASP A 795 -3.82 6.97 -36.41
N THR A 796 -2.60 7.37 -36.80
CA THR A 796 -2.33 8.06 -38.07
C THR A 796 -2.16 7.06 -39.22
N VAL A 797 -1.34 6.02 -39.02
CA VAL A 797 -0.96 5.09 -40.10
C VAL A 797 -2.09 4.16 -40.52
N VAL A 798 -2.90 3.65 -39.58
CA VAL A 798 -3.97 2.68 -39.91
C VAL A 798 -5.00 3.28 -40.90
N PRO A 799 -5.52 4.50 -40.70
CA PRO A 799 -6.39 5.14 -41.68
C PRO A 799 -5.72 5.39 -43.04
N LEU A 800 -4.44 5.78 -43.06
CA LEU A 800 -3.68 5.98 -44.30
C LEU A 800 -3.59 4.66 -45.09
N ARG A 801 -3.23 3.58 -44.42
CA ARG A 801 -3.17 2.23 -45.00
C ARG A 801 -4.50 1.77 -45.57
N ASN A 802 -5.62 2.14 -44.97
CA ASN A 802 -6.95 1.73 -45.46
C ASN A 802 -7.43 2.58 -46.63
N LYS A 803 -7.08 3.87 -46.68
CA LYS A 803 -7.44 4.78 -47.77
C LYS A 803 -6.59 4.57 -49.02
N TYR A 804 -5.30 4.30 -48.84
CA TYR A 804 -4.33 4.23 -49.93
C TYR A 804 -4.65 3.12 -50.98
N PRO A 805 -5.02 1.87 -50.61
CA PRO A 805 -5.47 0.84 -51.55
C PRO A 805 -6.88 1.09 -52.13
N ALA A 806 -7.72 1.87 -51.45
CA ALA A 806 -9.09 2.16 -51.89
C ALA A 806 -9.12 3.12 -53.12
N HIS A 807 -8.03 3.84 -53.37
CA HIS A 807 -7.79 4.58 -54.59
C HIS A 807 -7.26 3.63 -55.68
N GLY A 808 -8.13 2.80 -56.27
CA GLY A 808 -7.81 1.95 -57.44
C GLY A 808 -7.48 2.71 -58.73
N GLY A 809 -7.07 3.98 -58.64
CA GLY A 809 -6.57 4.80 -59.73
C GLY A 809 -5.06 5.01 -59.60
N LEU A 810 -4.39 5.38 -60.70
CA LEU A 810 -2.96 5.73 -60.70
C LEU A 810 -2.71 6.88 -59.70
N ILE A 811 -2.24 6.55 -58.50
CA ILE A 811 -1.63 7.50 -57.57
C ILE A 811 -0.37 8.03 -58.26
N ASP A 812 -0.24 9.34 -58.36
CA ASP A 812 0.93 9.94 -59.00
C ASP A 812 2.15 9.96 -58.05
N ASP A 813 3.35 10.08 -58.62
CA ASP A 813 4.61 10.07 -57.85
C ASP A 813 4.67 11.17 -56.78
N SER A 814 3.89 12.25 -56.92
CA SER A 814 3.85 13.34 -55.95
C SER A 814 3.07 12.95 -54.69
N GLN A 815 1.95 12.24 -54.85
CA GLN A 815 1.18 11.68 -53.75
C GLN A 815 1.95 10.56 -53.04
N GLU A 816 2.67 9.72 -53.78
CA GLU A 816 3.56 8.70 -53.20
C GLU A 816 4.68 9.31 -52.35
N ARG A 817 5.24 10.43 -52.81
CA ARG A 817 6.26 11.17 -52.06
C ARG A 817 5.71 11.79 -50.79
N LEU A 818 4.53 12.43 -50.86
CA LEU A 818 3.88 13.01 -49.67
C LEU A 818 3.54 11.92 -48.64
N LEU A 819 3.02 10.78 -49.09
CA LEU A 819 2.77 9.65 -48.20
C LEU A 819 4.07 9.13 -47.58
N ARG A 820 5.15 9.07 -48.35
CA ARG A 820 6.47 8.68 -47.84
C ARG A 820 6.94 9.64 -46.75
N GLU A 821 6.88 10.95 -46.99
CA GLU A 821 7.28 11.97 -46.04
C GLU A 821 6.49 11.82 -44.71
N GLU A 822 5.19 11.56 -44.81
CA GLU A 822 4.35 11.28 -43.64
C GLU A 822 4.75 9.99 -42.91
N LEU A 823 4.90 8.87 -43.61
CA LEU A 823 5.28 7.59 -43.01
C LEU A 823 6.71 7.61 -42.42
N ASP A 824 7.65 8.29 -43.06
CA ASP A 824 9.00 8.54 -42.52
C ASP A 824 8.93 9.39 -41.24
N SER A 825 8.06 10.41 -41.19
CA SER A 825 7.84 11.20 -39.98
C SER A 825 7.29 10.35 -38.82
N GLN A 826 6.31 9.48 -39.11
CA GLN A 826 5.78 8.54 -38.13
C GLN A 826 6.84 7.52 -37.66
N LEU A 827 7.74 7.08 -38.55
CA LEU A 827 8.84 6.18 -38.20
C LEU A 827 9.84 6.84 -37.26
N GLU A 828 10.16 8.12 -37.46
CA GLU A 828 11.07 8.85 -36.56
C GLU A 828 10.48 9.03 -35.16
N ILE A 829 9.16 9.11 -35.02
CA ILE A 829 8.50 9.08 -33.69
C ILE A 829 8.76 7.73 -33.02
N VAL A 830 8.55 6.61 -33.73
CA VAL A 830 8.84 5.26 -33.21
C VAL A 830 10.32 5.14 -32.81
N ARG A 831 11.23 5.63 -33.64
CA ARG A 831 12.67 5.64 -33.37
C ARG A 831 13.01 6.46 -32.12
N THR A 832 12.36 7.59 -31.92
CA THR A 832 12.56 8.44 -30.73
C THR A 832 12.04 7.79 -29.46
N VAL A 833 10.90 7.10 -29.52
CA VAL A 833 10.34 6.39 -28.35
C VAL A 833 11.21 5.17 -28.01
N PHE A 834 11.60 4.38 -29.00
CA PHE A 834 12.32 3.12 -28.78
C PHE A 834 13.79 3.35 -28.45
N GLY A 835 14.45 4.30 -29.10
CA GLY A 835 15.88 4.57 -28.90
C GLY A 835 16.71 3.28 -28.91
N THR A 836 17.47 3.07 -27.84
CA THR A 836 18.21 1.82 -27.55
C THR A 836 17.57 1.01 -26.42
N THR A 837 16.34 1.34 -26.01
CA THR A 837 15.68 0.76 -24.82
C THR A 837 15.50 -0.75 -24.93
N TRP A 838 15.34 -1.30 -26.14
CA TRP A 838 15.26 -2.75 -26.37
C TRP A 838 16.52 -3.53 -25.97
N GLU A 839 17.68 -2.87 -25.82
CA GLU A 839 18.89 -3.50 -25.28
C GLU A 839 18.73 -3.90 -23.81
N LYS A 840 17.79 -3.27 -23.10
CA LYS A 840 17.45 -3.57 -21.70
C LYS A 840 16.35 -4.63 -21.56
N TYR A 841 15.71 -5.01 -22.67
CA TYR A 841 14.57 -5.94 -22.67
C TYR A 841 14.65 -6.84 -23.91
N GLU A 842 15.58 -7.78 -23.85
CA GLU A 842 16.05 -8.56 -24.99
C GLU A 842 14.98 -9.56 -25.44
N LEU A 843 14.65 -9.58 -26.73
CA LEU A 843 13.89 -10.71 -27.28
C LEU A 843 14.82 -11.92 -27.42
N ILE A 844 14.51 -13.00 -26.72
CA ILE A 844 15.30 -14.23 -26.72
C ILE A 844 14.45 -15.44 -27.11
N LEU A 845 15.09 -16.45 -27.71
CA LEU A 845 14.51 -17.78 -27.94
C LEU A 845 15.18 -18.77 -26.97
N ALA A 846 14.36 -19.43 -26.16
CA ALA A 846 14.82 -20.33 -25.12
C ALA A 846 15.33 -21.67 -25.67
N GLY A 847 16.54 -22.08 -25.28
CA GLY A 847 17.17 -23.34 -25.66
C GLY A 847 17.27 -24.33 -24.49
N SER A 848 18.42 -25.01 -24.39
CA SER A 848 18.73 -25.92 -23.29
C SER A 848 19.01 -25.16 -21.99
N SER A 849 18.79 -25.82 -20.85
CA SER A 849 19.21 -25.30 -19.55
C SER A 849 20.13 -26.26 -18.82
N ASP A 850 21.00 -25.68 -18.00
CA ASP A 850 21.84 -26.38 -17.03
C ASP A 850 21.59 -25.76 -15.65
N PHE A 851 21.56 -26.60 -14.61
CA PHE A 851 21.50 -26.14 -13.23
C PHE A 851 22.85 -26.39 -12.55
N ILE A 852 23.57 -25.31 -12.21
CA ILE A 852 24.95 -25.37 -11.70
C ILE A 852 25.03 -24.50 -10.44
N ASN A 853 25.39 -25.11 -9.30
CA ASN A 853 25.59 -24.42 -8.02
C ASN A 853 24.40 -23.55 -7.58
N GLY A 854 23.16 -24.05 -7.72
CA GLY A 854 21.96 -23.31 -7.32
C GLY A 854 21.50 -22.26 -8.34
N VAL A 855 22.23 -22.08 -9.45
CA VAL A 855 21.90 -21.11 -10.50
C VAL A 855 21.52 -21.84 -11.77
N ARG A 856 20.37 -21.47 -12.33
CA ARG A 856 19.91 -21.97 -13.62
C ARG A 856 20.46 -21.12 -14.74
N TYR A 857 21.09 -21.77 -15.71
CA TYR A 857 21.60 -21.14 -16.91
C TYR A 857 20.83 -21.65 -18.12
N TYR A 858 20.41 -20.74 -18.99
CA TYR A 858 19.81 -21.06 -20.27
C TYR A 858 20.76 -20.71 -21.41
N ASP A 859 20.92 -21.65 -22.34
CA ASP A 859 21.41 -21.34 -23.68
C ASP A 859 20.25 -20.70 -24.44
N VAL A 860 20.45 -19.48 -24.93
CA VAL A 860 19.44 -18.70 -25.62
C VAL A 860 19.98 -18.17 -26.94
N GLU A 861 19.09 -17.92 -27.88
CA GLU A 861 19.41 -17.13 -29.08
C GLU A 861 18.83 -15.71 -28.91
N ARG A 862 19.68 -14.68 -29.09
CA ARG A 862 19.25 -13.27 -29.04
C ARG A 862 18.63 -12.88 -30.38
N ILE A 863 17.31 -12.67 -30.37
CA ILE A 863 16.48 -12.44 -31.55
C ILE A 863 16.41 -10.94 -31.86
N VAL A 864 17.57 -10.36 -32.18
CA VAL A 864 17.76 -8.92 -32.42
C VAL A 864 18.42 -8.65 -33.76
N GLY A 865 18.19 -7.46 -34.30
CA GLY A 865 18.76 -7.00 -35.56
C GLY A 865 18.13 -7.66 -36.79
N ASP A 866 18.75 -7.44 -37.95
CA ASP A 866 18.33 -8.02 -39.23
C ASP A 866 19.09 -9.31 -39.59
N ASN A 867 19.95 -9.77 -38.69
CA ASN A 867 20.76 -10.96 -38.88
C ASN A 867 19.85 -12.20 -38.91
N ARG A 868 20.17 -13.13 -39.81
CA ARG A 868 19.45 -14.40 -39.99
C ARG A 868 20.06 -15.53 -39.19
N THR A 869 21.20 -15.27 -38.56
CA THR A 869 21.85 -16.13 -37.57
C THR A 869 21.95 -15.36 -36.28
N PHE A 870 21.15 -15.75 -35.29
CA PHE A 870 21.09 -15.07 -34.01
C PHE A 870 22.29 -15.41 -33.14
N GLU A 871 22.72 -14.43 -32.33
CA GLU A 871 23.81 -14.64 -31.38
C GLU A 871 23.36 -15.67 -30.33
N LYS A 872 24.17 -16.71 -30.15
CA LYS A 872 23.98 -17.65 -29.05
C LYS A 872 24.63 -17.10 -27.80
N ALA A 873 23.85 -17.01 -26.74
CA ALA A 873 24.31 -16.49 -25.46
C ALA A 873 23.87 -17.41 -24.33
N ARG A 874 24.54 -17.29 -23.19
CA ARG A 874 24.15 -17.95 -21.94
C ARG A 874 23.59 -16.90 -21.00
N ARG A 875 22.41 -17.14 -20.44
CA ARG A 875 21.72 -16.24 -19.51
C ARG A 875 21.40 -16.93 -18.20
N VAL A 876 21.44 -16.17 -17.12
CA VAL A 876 20.90 -16.58 -15.82
C VAL A 876 19.48 -16.05 -15.78
N ILE A 877 18.52 -16.93 -15.55
CA ILE A 877 17.10 -16.59 -15.58
C ILE A 877 16.45 -17.28 -14.37
N ASN A 878 15.70 -16.49 -13.60
CA ASN A 878 15.12 -16.93 -12.33
C ASN A 878 13.84 -17.75 -12.51
N GLU A 879 13.31 -17.79 -13.73
CA GLU A 879 12.05 -18.46 -14.08
C GLU A 879 12.33 -19.65 -14.99
N ASP A 880 11.46 -20.66 -14.93
CA ASP A 880 11.57 -21.82 -15.81
C ASP A 880 11.10 -21.47 -17.22
N LEU A 881 12.04 -21.42 -18.18
CA LEU A 881 11.69 -21.17 -19.57
C LEU A 881 11.19 -22.42 -20.28
N GLN A 882 10.04 -22.28 -20.95
CA GLN A 882 9.60 -23.24 -21.95
C GLN A 882 10.54 -23.22 -23.15
N ARG A 883 11.14 -24.37 -23.44
CA ARG A 883 12.04 -24.54 -24.59
C ARG A 883 11.31 -24.21 -25.91
N ASP A 884 12.03 -23.57 -26.82
CA ASP A 884 11.55 -23.14 -28.14
C ASP A 884 10.44 -22.06 -28.10
N SER A 885 10.15 -21.48 -26.92
CA SER A 885 9.31 -20.29 -26.76
C SER A 885 10.14 -19.01 -26.82
N LEU A 886 9.48 -17.90 -27.18
CA LEU A 886 10.06 -16.56 -27.21
C LEU A 886 9.80 -15.86 -25.88
N PHE A 887 10.80 -15.14 -25.39
CA PHE A 887 10.70 -14.35 -24.16
C PHE A 887 11.24 -12.94 -24.36
N LEU A 888 10.68 -11.98 -23.64
CA LEU A 888 11.35 -10.70 -23.38
C LEU A 888 12.05 -10.77 -22.04
N TYR A 889 13.38 -10.63 -22.07
CA TYR A 889 14.26 -10.88 -20.94
C TYR A 889 14.88 -9.59 -20.44
N ASP A 890 14.76 -9.33 -19.14
CA ASP A 890 15.46 -8.25 -18.45
C ASP A 890 16.83 -8.75 -17.95
N PRO A 891 17.95 -8.29 -18.52
CA PRO A 891 19.28 -8.78 -18.15
C PRO A 891 19.70 -8.47 -16.72
N ILE A 892 19.12 -7.43 -16.12
CA ILE A 892 19.46 -6.95 -14.78
C ILE A 892 18.60 -7.66 -13.74
N ALA A 893 17.28 -7.67 -13.95
CA ALA A 893 16.35 -8.36 -13.05
C ALA A 893 16.39 -9.89 -13.18
N GLN A 894 16.91 -10.41 -14.30
CA GLN A 894 16.98 -11.84 -14.63
C GLN A 894 15.60 -12.52 -14.69
N THR A 895 14.58 -11.75 -15.04
CA THR A 895 13.18 -12.16 -15.24
C THR A 895 12.85 -12.17 -16.72
N ALA A 896 11.88 -12.99 -17.13
CA ALA A 896 11.58 -13.23 -18.53
C ALA A 896 10.07 -13.36 -18.78
N LEU A 897 9.50 -12.41 -19.52
CA LEU A 897 8.11 -12.50 -19.96
C LEU A 897 7.99 -13.46 -21.15
N GLU A 898 7.32 -14.60 -21.00
CA GLU A 898 6.98 -15.48 -22.12
C GLU A 898 6.02 -14.79 -23.07
N LEU A 899 6.33 -14.78 -24.36
CA LEU A 899 5.41 -14.28 -25.38
C LEU A 899 4.42 -15.36 -25.79
N LEU A 900 3.14 -15.00 -25.82
CA LEU A 900 2.09 -15.86 -26.38
C LEU A 900 2.51 -16.35 -27.77
N PRO A 901 2.20 -17.61 -28.14
CA PRO A 901 2.62 -18.24 -29.40
C PRO A 901 1.90 -17.69 -30.65
N LEU A 902 1.47 -16.43 -30.60
CA LEU A 902 0.92 -15.64 -31.68
C LEU A 902 2.00 -14.94 -32.51
N ILE A 903 3.26 -15.02 -32.09
CA ILE A 903 4.45 -14.66 -32.86
C ILE A 903 5.40 -15.84 -32.93
N ARG A 904 6.03 -16.04 -34.09
CA ARG A 904 6.99 -17.12 -34.29
C ARG A 904 8.15 -16.67 -35.17
N ILE A 905 9.33 -17.21 -34.89
CA ILE A 905 10.52 -17.07 -35.73
C ILE A 905 10.90 -18.46 -36.27
N GLY A 906 11.07 -18.56 -37.59
CA GLY A 906 11.40 -19.84 -38.21
C GLY A 906 11.61 -19.74 -39.72
N PRO A 907 11.97 -20.85 -40.38
CA PRO A 907 12.24 -20.85 -41.82
C PRO A 907 10.97 -20.61 -42.67
N ALA A 908 11.11 -19.81 -43.74
CA ALA A 908 10.14 -19.65 -44.82
C ALA A 908 9.87 -20.98 -45.55
N PRO A 909 8.60 -21.37 -45.81
CA PRO A 909 8.29 -22.65 -46.45
C PRO A 909 9.03 -22.87 -47.77
N GLN A 910 9.12 -21.82 -48.60
CA GLN A 910 9.73 -21.91 -49.93
C GLN A 910 11.23 -21.65 -49.91
N SER A 911 11.67 -20.55 -49.31
CA SER A 911 13.07 -20.11 -49.36
C SER A 911 13.94 -20.66 -48.23
N GLN A 912 13.35 -21.25 -47.18
CA GLN A 912 14.01 -21.74 -45.96
C GLN A 912 14.81 -20.67 -45.20
N VAL A 913 14.59 -19.39 -45.55
CA VAL A 913 15.18 -18.23 -44.87
C VAL A 913 14.40 -17.95 -43.60
N VAL A 914 15.09 -17.66 -42.49
CA VAL A 914 14.45 -17.25 -41.23
C VAL A 914 13.56 -16.03 -41.47
N ALA A 915 12.33 -16.10 -40.96
CA ALA A 915 11.30 -15.08 -41.09
C ALA A 915 10.49 -14.96 -39.79
N CYS A 916 9.94 -13.77 -39.56
CA CYS A 916 8.95 -13.54 -38.52
C CYS A 916 7.53 -13.81 -39.05
N TYR A 917 6.71 -14.44 -38.20
CA TYR A 917 5.34 -14.81 -38.46
C TYR A 917 4.44 -14.28 -37.35
N LEU A 918 3.43 -13.50 -37.72
CA LEU A 918 2.37 -13.07 -36.82
C LEU A 918 1.09 -13.86 -37.09
N TYR A 919 0.37 -14.19 -36.02
CA TYR A 919 -0.92 -14.82 -36.12
C TYR A 919 -1.86 -13.96 -36.97
N ASN A 920 -2.55 -14.61 -37.91
CA ASN A 920 -3.37 -13.96 -38.92
C ASN A 920 -4.70 -14.71 -39.13
N GLY A 921 -5.20 -15.35 -38.07
CA GLY A 921 -6.55 -15.92 -38.04
C GLY A 921 -6.61 -17.41 -38.36
N ARG A 922 -7.83 -17.89 -38.65
CA ARG A 922 -8.12 -19.31 -38.93
C ARG A 922 -8.37 -19.59 -40.41
N GLU A 923 -8.03 -20.79 -40.84
CA GLU A 923 -8.42 -21.36 -42.13
C GLU A 923 -9.03 -22.76 -41.88
N GLY A 924 -10.33 -22.80 -41.58
CA GLY A 924 -10.98 -24.00 -41.06
C GLY A 924 -10.42 -24.38 -39.68
N ALA A 925 -9.89 -25.60 -39.55
CA ALA A 925 -9.24 -26.06 -38.33
C ALA A 925 -7.78 -25.59 -38.20
N ALA A 926 -7.15 -25.12 -39.29
CA ALA A 926 -5.76 -24.65 -39.27
C ALA A 926 -5.66 -23.21 -38.73
N ARG A 927 -4.52 -22.90 -38.10
CA ARG A 927 -4.14 -21.53 -37.74
C ARG A 927 -3.22 -20.97 -38.80
N ARG A 928 -3.52 -19.76 -39.25
CA ARG A 928 -2.78 -19.05 -40.28
C ARG A 928 -1.84 -18.06 -39.63
N PHE A 929 -0.57 -18.11 -40.00
CA PHE A 929 0.37 -17.04 -39.71
C PHE A 929 0.86 -16.39 -41.01
N LYS A 930 1.12 -15.09 -40.92
CA LYS A 930 1.57 -14.26 -42.03
C LYS A 930 2.96 -13.71 -41.74
N SER A 931 3.85 -13.80 -42.72
CA SER A 931 5.10 -13.06 -42.70
C SER A 931 4.97 -11.76 -43.47
N ASN A 932 5.20 -10.63 -42.78
CA ASN A 932 5.24 -9.30 -43.39
C ASN A 932 6.53 -9.08 -44.19
N GLU A 933 7.59 -9.84 -43.92
CA GLU A 933 8.84 -9.85 -44.68
C GLU A 933 8.65 -10.49 -46.07
N PHE A 934 7.93 -11.61 -46.11
CA PHE A 934 7.77 -12.46 -47.29
C PHE A 934 6.28 -12.74 -47.63
N PRO A 935 5.49 -11.72 -48.01
CA PRO A 935 4.03 -11.87 -48.12
C PRO A 935 3.56 -12.81 -49.24
N GLN A 936 4.42 -13.15 -50.21
CA GLN A 936 4.07 -14.06 -51.31
C GLN A 936 4.44 -15.53 -51.04
N GLU A 937 5.42 -15.80 -50.17
CA GLU A 937 5.96 -17.15 -49.96
C GLU A 937 6.04 -17.58 -48.48
N GLY A 938 5.84 -16.66 -47.55
CA GLY A 938 6.03 -16.82 -46.10
C GLY A 938 4.74 -16.85 -45.30
N ASN A 939 3.63 -17.31 -45.86
CA ASN A 939 2.43 -17.59 -45.07
C ASN A 939 2.38 -19.09 -44.75
N ILE A 940 2.06 -19.42 -43.51
CA ILE A 940 1.90 -20.80 -43.04
C ILE A 940 0.47 -21.01 -42.54
N SER A 941 -0.11 -22.17 -42.82
CA SER A 941 -1.48 -22.54 -42.44
C SER A 941 -1.48 -24.01 -42.08
N GLU A 942 -1.39 -24.32 -40.79
CA GLU A 942 -1.22 -25.67 -40.25
C GLU A 942 -1.94 -25.82 -38.90
N LEU A 943 -1.91 -27.02 -38.30
CA LEU A 943 -2.43 -27.23 -36.95
C LEU A 943 -1.38 -26.79 -35.92
N PHE A 944 -1.78 -25.95 -34.96
CA PHE A 944 -0.90 -25.42 -33.94
C PHE A 944 -1.54 -25.60 -32.56
N PRO A 945 -1.35 -26.78 -31.91
CA PRO A 945 -1.99 -27.09 -30.64
C PRO A 945 -1.72 -26.06 -29.54
N THR A 946 -0.52 -25.48 -29.51
CA THR A 946 -0.17 -24.43 -28.53
C THR A 946 -0.99 -23.15 -28.73
N VAL A 947 -1.32 -22.80 -29.98
CA VAL A 947 -2.15 -21.64 -30.31
C VAL A 947 -3.61 -21.92 -30.01
N ASP A 948 -4.09 -23.14 -30.29
CA ASP A 948 -5.42 -23.58 -29.89
C ASP A 948 -5.60 -23.48 -28.38
N HIS A 949 -4.66 -24.05 -27.61
CA HIS A 949 -4.60 -23.93 -26.16
C HIS A 949 -4.55 -22.47 -25.69
N THR A 950 -3.76 -21.61 -26.34
CA THR A 950 -3.74 -20.18 -26.03
C THR A 950 -5.12 -19.54 -26.16
N PHE A 951 -5.87 -19.82 -27.22
CA PHE A 951 -7.20 -19.22 -27.41
C PHE A 951 -8.27 -19.83 -26.50
N GLU A 952 -8.19 -21.14 -26.22
CA GLU A 952 -9.06 -21.82 -25.25
C GLU A 952 -8.90 -21.22 -23.85
N HIS A 953 -7.67 -20.92 -23.45
CA HIS A 953 -7.34 -20.42 -22.10
C HIS A 953 -6.95 -18.93 -22.06
N LEU A 954 -7.23 -18.16 -23.11
CA LEU A 954 -6.91 -16.73 -23.15
C LEU A 954 -7.73 -15.95 -22.13
N PHE A 955 -8.96 -16.42 -21.89
CA PHE A 955 -9.95 -15.81 -21.00
C PHE A 955 -10.25 -16.64 -19.75
N GLU A 956 -9.56 -17.77 -19.60
CA GLU A 956 -9.70 -18.64 -18.44
C GLU A 956 -8.50 -18.39 -17.53
N PHE A 957 -8.78 -17.79 -16.38
CA PHE A 957 -7.96 -18.01 -15.19
C PHE A 957 -8.79 -18.98 -14.36
N GLU A 958 -8.22 -20.14 -14.00
CA GLU A 958 -8.92 -21.07 -13.13
C GLU A 958 -9.39 -20.27 -11.90
N GLU A 959 -10.72 -20.20 -11.69
CA GLU A 959 -11.21 -19.96 -10.34
C GLU A 959 -10.58 -21.06 -9.51
N GLU A 960 -9.79 -20.68 -8.50
CA GLU A 960 -9.32 -21.64 -7.50
C GLU A 960 -10.51 -22.53 -7.14
N PRO A 961 -10.38 -23.87 -7.22
CA PRO A 961 -11.45 -24.72 -6.75
C PRO A 961 -11.75 -24.31 -5.31
N GLU A 962 -13.00 -23.91 -5.04
CA GLU A 962 -13.49 -23.66 -3.67
C GLU A 962 -13.11 -24.88 -2.81
N GLY A 963 -12.05 -24.72 -2.01
CA GLY A 963 -11.39 -25.81 -1.29
C GLY A 963 -10.95 -25.37 0.09
#